data_AF-A0A933RHG4-F1
#
_entry.id   AF-A0A933RHG4-F1
#
_cell.length_a   1.000
_cell.length_b   1.000
_cell.length_c   1.000
_cell.angle_alpha   90.00
_cell.angle_beta   90.00
_cell.angle_gamma   90.00
#
_symmetry.space_group_name_H-M   'P 1'
#
loop_
_entity.id
_entity.type
_entity.pdbx_description
1 polymer ?
#
loop_
_entity_poly.entity_id
_entity_poly.type
_entity_poly.pdbx_seq_one_letter_code
_entity_poly.pdbx_strand_id
1 'polypeptide(L)'
;MLFGARETRLAWHVVADTTDAVVDAATGKVVYRASLTKSFTNYPGAAVGGGLAPEPLGAGWLSSTTVFAGPWVRAYADLDDDNMAEPGEEADPDVAPSWNGSGCGPPPGLQCSWDGSPATATQNKDYIIRQLFWYANHFREHLAADPIGFDGFRDQDRVIVEGLDGAGRTSGPDADHLSNATMSTPAEGQPPRMQMFLFGAPFRTVHGGDDARVVYHEYTHGLTSRLVTNADGTQALNSPQAGALAEGLSDWYALDLLDREGLGGSLDMGEYTDAAPHQLRRQPIDCAVGSTEADCPGSGLTFGDFGRLDPRGPEVHADGEIWAQALWDVRRAVGSTAAEALVTQALALAPPEPSFLDLRNAMLQADTALSGGARHAQLWEAFARRGMGFYAGTADSSDIAPVEDFSAPPPPGAPTGTIAGRVTSADSGLPMRDVPVGIGGLATSTAAGPVGPHYAAATGADGTYAIGGVPQGRYPRVHFRPGGGYEPAVARDVTVAAGAVTAADVALERNWAAAAGGGRATSADASEYADAGCGPAGLVDQAQGAGWSADNDGAVSAVIQLPVSVDVTAFGLDLSNTCGDGVEAMTRDLRIETSSNGVDFFPAFSGTFGPDARGRLTRVAPTAGRFGVRFVKLTLLSAQQADSRYVDFSELAVFGSPPNALPSGVLAVSAAAARPGDVLTFDASSFTDPDSAITGYDWDFDGDGRVDRTTAEPATTFAYASQGTFEPRVAVRDFRGGAGQAGATVRVSPTVVPKRKPKLTLRTTGRRGRITFKVSCPDACRVGARLVTDRGTQKRLKLRRRTAATVRTRTVRGTRTLTVKVVKSTLTALKRRRTRTLRAALEVKASVPNGPRTSQKKRVRITR
;
A
#
# COMPACT_ATOMS: atom_id res chain seq x y z
N MET A 1 51.17 -12.35 -1.22
CA MET A 1 52.63 -12.10 -1.14
C MET A 1 53.03 -12.09 0.32
N LEU A 2 53.81 -13.06 0.79
CA LEU A 2 54.18 -13.23 2.20
C LEU A 2 55.32 -12.30 2.70
N PHE A 3 55.98 -11.52 1.82
CA PHE A 3 57.28 -10.91 2.15
C PHE A 3 57.48 -9.41 1.89
N GLY A 4 56.48 -8.63 1.46
CA GLY A 4 56.57 -7.15 1.39
C GLY A 4 57.73 -6.52 0.56
N ALA A 5 58.63 -7.32 -0.01
CA ALA A 5 59.81 -6.92 -0.75
C ALA A 5 60.08 -7.93 -1.88
N ARG A 6 60.60 -7.43 -3.02
CA ARG A 6 60.88 -8.19 -4.26
C ARG A 6 62.14 -9.05 -4.18
N GLU A 7 62.36 -9.80 -3.10
CA GLU A 7 63.45 -10.78 -3.00
C GLU A 7 62.91 -12.19 -2.81
N THR A 8 63.35 -13.12 -3.67
CA THR A 8 63.08 -14.56 -3.52
C THR A 8 64.07 -15.15 -2.52
N ARG A 9 63.58 -15.78 -1.45
CA ARG A 9 64.42 -16.44 -0.43
C ARG A 9 64.06 -17.92 -0.31
N LEU A 10 65.06 -18.74 0.00
CA LEU A 10 64.86 -20.16 0.31
C LEU A 10 64.22 -20.26 1.70
N ALA A 11 63.16 -21.06 1.82
CA ALA A 11 62.48 -21.31 3.09
C ALA A 11 62.15 -22.79 3.25
N TRP A 12 62.10 -23.24 4.50
CA TRP A 12 61.55 -24.53 4.89
C TRP A 12 60.04 -24.36 5.13
N HIS A 13 59.23 -25.15 4.45
CA HIS A 13 57.84 -25.37 4.84
C HIS A 13 57.82 -26.49 5.86
N VAL A 14 57.38 -26.18 7.07
CA VAL A 14 57.37 -27.08 8.22
C VAL A 14 55.93 -27.27 8.64
N VAL A 15 55.42 -28.48 8.46
CA VAL A 15 54.13 -28.90 9.00
C VAL A 15 54.40 -29.76 10.23
N ALA A 16 54.00 -29.27 11.40
CA ALA A 16 53.94 -30.01 12.66
C ALA A 16 52.47 -30.21 13.05
N ASP A 17 52.14 -31.21 13.86
CA ASP A 17 50.78 -31.74 14.12
C ASP A 17 49.63 -30.72 14.22
N THR A 18 49.87 -29.50 14.68
CA THR A 18 48.90 -28.39 14.79
C THR A 18 49.35 -27.08 14.17
N THR A 19 50.45 -27.06 13.41
CA THR A 19 51.08 -25.82 12.95
C THR A 19 51.71 -25.98 11.58
N ASP A 20 51.24 -25.19 10.62
CA ASP A 20 51.93 -24.90 9.38
C ASP A 20 52.85 -23.68 9.60
N ALA A 21 54.13 -23.82 9.32
CA ALA A 21 55.09 -22.72 9.41
C ALA A 21 55.99 -22.63 8.18
N VAL A 22 56.27 -21.40 7.75
CA VAL A 22 57.38 -21.12 6.83
C VAL A 22 58.52 -20.57 7.66
N VAL A 23 59.69 -21.19 7.55
CA VAL A 23 60.91 -20.83 8.26
C VAL A 23 61.96 -20.41 7.25
N ASP A 24 62.49 -19.20 7.35
CA ASP A 24 63.57 -18.73 6.48
C ASP A 24 64.78 -19.68 6.59
N ALA A 25 65.21 -20.25 5.47
CA ALA A 25 66.17 -21.35 5.47
C ALA A 25 67.59 -20.92 5.86
N ALA A 26 67.92 -19.63 5.75
CA ALA A 26 69.23 -19.09 6.08
C ALA A 26 69.34 -18.69 7.56
N THR A 27 68.23 -18.21 8.14
CA THR A 27 68.22 -17.64 9.50
C THR A 27 67.53 -18.51 10.54
N GLY A 28 66.73 -19.50 10.12
CA GLY A 28 65.89 -20.28 11.02
C GLY A 28 64.72 -19.49 11.61
N LYS A 29 64.47 -18.27 11.13
CA LYS A 29 63.38 -17.41 11.62
C LYS A 29 62.05 -17.90 11.06
N VAL A 30 61.07 -18.14 11.93
CA VAL A 30 59.67 -18.36 11.53
C VAL A 30 59.14 -17.07 10.91
N VAL A 31 58.81 -17.12 9.63
CA VAL A 31 58.31 -15.98 8.83
C VAL A 31 56.81 -16.08 8.56
N TYR A 32 56.24 -17.27 8.69
CA TYR A 32 54.81 -17.54 8.71
C TYR A 32 54.55 -18.66 9.70
N ARG A 33 53.48 -18.55 10.48
CA ARG A 33 52.96 -19.62 11.34
C ARG A 33 51.44 -19.51 11.30
N ALA A 34 50.78 -20.59 10.93
CA ALA A 34 49.33 -20.75 11.03
C ALA A 34 49.06 -22.04 11.79
N SER A 35 48.14 -22.00 12.75
CA SER A 35 47.66 -23.22 13.38
C SER A 35 46.86 -24.01 12.35
N LEU A 36 47.17 -25.30 12.19
CA LEU A 36 46.35 -26.22 11.42
C LEU A 36 45.12 -26.56 12.26
N THR A 37 43.94 -26.33 11.72
CA THR A 37 42.71 -26.84 12.32
C THR A 37 42.52 -28.27 11.88
N LYS A 38 42.42 -29.22 12.81
CA LYS A 38 41.77 -30.48 12.46
C LYS A 38 40.28 -30.18 12.38
N SER A 39 39.73 -30.11 11.18
CA SER A 39 38.32 -29.85 10.92
C SER A 39 37.79 -30.89 9.93
N PHE A 40 36.48 -31.07 9.93
CA PHE A 40 35.79 -31.67 8.82
C PHE A 40 35.43 -30.54 7.83
N THR A 41 35.59 -30.81 6.54
CA THR A 41 35.12 -29.88 5.49
C THR A 41 33.64 -30.11 5.16
N ASN A 42 33.09 -31.22 5.62
CA ASN A 42 31.68 -31.60 5.60
C ASN A 42 31.28 -32.15 6.98
N TYR A 43 30.14 -32.79 7.15
CA TYR A 43 29.78 -33.41 8.43
C TYR A 43 30.61 -34.68 8.76
N PRO A 44 30.77 -35.03 10.06
CA PRO A 44 31.51 -36.21 10.51
C PRO A 44 31.00 -37.54 9.90
N GLY A 45 31.86 -38.21 9.13
CA GLY A 45 31.52 -39.48 8.47
C GLY A 45 30.85 -39.34 7.10
N ALA A 46 30.71 -38.13 6.57
CA ALA A 46 30.34 -37.91 5.17
C ALA A 46 31.29 -38.66 4.20
N ALA A 47 30.74 -39.14 3.08
CA ALA A 47 31.51 -39.86 2.07
C ALA A 47 32.68 -39.04 1.49
N VAL A 48 32.50 -37.71 1.39
CA VAL A 48 33.51 -36.74 0.97
C VAL A 48 33.56 -35.62 2.01
N GLY A 49 34.76 -35.26 2.47
CA GLY A 49 34.99 -34.19 3.45
C GLY A 49 34.66 -34.56 4.91
N GLY A 50 34.10 -35.73 5.18
CA GLY A 50 33.74 -36.18 6.53
C GLY A 50 34.85 -36.89 7.30
N GLY A 51 36.07 -36.93 6.74
CA GLY A 51 37.27 -37.40 7.44
C GLY A 51 37.99 -36.23 8.09
N LEU A 52 38.45 -36.42 9.34
CA LEU A 52 39.14 -35.36 10.07
C LEU A 52 40.50 -35.08 9.41
N ALA A 53 40.68 -33.87 8.87
CA ALA A 53 41.87 -33.48 8.13
C ALA A 53 42.47 -32.17 8.67
N PRO A 54 43.80 -31.98 8.55
CA PRO A 54 44.41 -30.70 8.85
C PRO A 54 44.08 -29.68 7.75
N GLU A 55 43.29 -28.68 8.10
CA GLU A 55 42.94 -27.53 7.27
C GLU A 55 43.71 -26.29 7.74
N PRO A 56 44.26 -25.48 6.81
CA PRO A 56 44.91 -24.23 7.18
C PRO A 56 43.87 -23.17 7.57
N LEU A 57 44.17 -22.39 8.61
CA LEU A 57 43.48 -21.11 8.81
C LEU A 57 43.91 -20.11 7.74
N GLY A 58 42.94 -19.44 7.11
CA GLY A 58 43.21 -18.39 6.15
C GLY A 58 44.03 -17.23 6.74
N ALA A 59 44.79 -16.56 5.87
CA ALA A 59 45.69 -15.50 6.30
C ALA A 59 44.91 -14.32 6.93
N GLY A 60 45.17 -14.05 8.21
CA GLY A 60 44.54 -12.94 8.94
C GLY A 60 43.19 -13.28 9.59
N TRP A 61 42.72 -14.53 9.48
CA TRP A 61 41.51 -14.97 10.19
C TRP A 61 41.68 -14.85 11.70
N LEU A 62 42.83 -15.29 12.23
CA LEU A 62 43.10 -15.28 13.67
C LEU A 62 43.99 -14.09 14.06
N SER A 63 43.51 -13.25 14.97
CA SER A 63 44.25 -12.10 15.52
C SER A 63 44.66 -12.30 16.99
N SER A 64 44.10 -13.30 17.67
CA SER A 64 44.42 -13.69 19.05
C SER A 64 45.25 -14.98 19.09
N THR A 65 46.11 -15.12 20.10
CA THR A 65 46.88 -16.34 20.36
C THR A 65 46.29 -17.20 21.49
N THR A 66 45.15 -16.81 22.04
CA THR A 66 44.57 -17.47 23.24
C THR A 66 43.10 -17.84 23.08
N VAL A 67 42.42 -17.26 22.09
CA VAL A 67 41.00 -17.48 21.81
C VAL A 67 40.77 -17.45 20.30
N PHE A 68 39.69 -18.05 19.81
CA PHE A 68 39.29 -17.99 18.40
C PHE A 68 38.64 -16.66 18.07
N ALA A 69 39.46 -15.62 17.91
CA ALA A 69 39.01 -14.28 17.57
C ALA A 69 39.82 -13.69 16.41
N GLY A 70 39.07 -13.05 15.50
CA GLY A 70 39.55 -12.43 14.29
C GLY A 70 38.83 -11.13 13.97
N PRO A 71 39.20 -10.46 12.87
CA PRO A 71 38.47 -9.30 12.39
C PRO A 71 37.08 -9.64 11.87
N TRP A 72 36.80 -10.88 11.43
CA TRP A 72 35.48 -11.24 10.87
C TRP A 72 34.63 -12.13 11.76
N VAL A 73 35.26 -12.98 12.57
CA VAL A 73 34.59 -13.97 13.40
C VAL A 73 35.19 -13.98 14.81
N ARG A 74 34.34 -14.12 15.82
CA ARG A 74 34.72 -14.55 17.17
C ARG A 74 33.90 -15.79 17.52
N ALA A 75 34.56 -16.88 17.90
CA ALA A 75 33.89 -18.12 18.28
C ALA A 75 34.24 -18.52 19.71
N TYR A 76 33.23 -18.92 20.49
CA TYR A 76 33.34 -19.49 21.83
C TYR A 76 32.16 -20.46 22.08
N ALA A 77 32.18 -21.20 23.19
CA ALA A 77 31.01 -21.96 23.60
C ALA A 77 30.14 -21.12 24.54
N ASP A 78 28.83 -21.22 24.49
CA ASP A 78 27.95 -20.61 25.50
C ASP A 78 27.34 -21.72 26.34
N LEU A 79 28.02 -22.13 27.41
CA LEU A 79 27.64 -23.34 28.13
C LEU A 79 26.48 -23.11 29.10
N ASP A 80 26.29 -21.88 29.57
CA ASP A 80 25.30 -21.52 30.57
C ASP A 80 24.15 -20.65 30.07
N ASP A 81 24.12 -20.34 28.76
CA ASP A 81 23.04 -19.60 28.07
C ASP A 81 22.94 -18.16 28.63
N ASP A 82 24.08 -17.47 28.69
CA ASP A 82 24.17 -16.08 29.17
C ASP A 82 24.61 -15.09 28.07
N ASN A 83 24.92 -15.59 26.87
CA ASN A 83 25.41 -14.84 25.70
C ASN A 83 26.71 -14.07 25.97
N MET A 84 27.54 -14.56 26.90
CA MET A 84 28.82 -13.97 27.25
C MET A 84 29.95 -14.99 27.09
N ALA A 85 31.14 -14.51 26.74
CA ALA A 85 32.31 -15.38 26.65
C ALA A 85 33.05 -15.45 27.99
N GLU A 86 33.14 -16.65 28.57
CA GLU A 86 33.83 -16.89 29.83
C GLU A 86 35.12 -17.73 29.70
N PRO A 87 36.06 -17.64 30.67
CA PRO A 87 37.29 -18.44 30.63
C PRO A 87 37.08 -19.96 30.55
N GLY A 88 35.95 -20.49 31.02
CA GLY A 88 35.62 -21.93 30.94
C GLY A 88 35.14 -22.39 29.56
N GLU A 89 34.80 -21.45 28.71
CA GLU A 89 34.13 -21.66 27.43
C GLU A 89 35.05 -21.50 26.24
N GLU A 90 36.07 -20.66 26.40
CA GLU A 90 37.09 -20.41 25.38
C GLU A 90 37.84 -21.69 24.98
N ALA A 91 38.19 -21.80 23.70
CA ALA A 91 39.09 -22.84 23.17
C ALA A 91 40.42 -22.24 22.74
N ASP A 92 41.52 -22.89 23.12
CA ASP A 92 42.87 -22.43 22.81
C ASP A 92 43.26 -22.79 21.36
N PRO A 93 43.58 -21.78 20.50
CA PRO A 93 43.99 -22.02 19.12
C PRO A 93 45.28 -22.86 18.97
N ASP A 94 46.16 -22.88 19.97
CA ASP A 94 47.43 -23.60 19.94
C ASP A 94 47.33 -25.04 20.46
N VAL A 95 46.20 -25.41 21.08
CA VAL A 95 45.96 -26.76 21.60
C VAL A 95 45.22 -27.62 20.56
N ALA A 96 45.77 -28.81 20.29
CA ALA A 96 45.13 -29.79 19.41
C ALA A 96 43.82 -30.28 20.04
N PRO A 97 42.64 -30.11 19.40
CA PRO A 97 41.42 -30.67 19.94
C PRO A 97 41.40 -32.19 19.73
N SER A 98 40.74 -32.89 20.63
CA SER A 98 40.34 -34.28 20.43
C SER A 98 38.89 -34.32 19.96
N TRP A 99 38.61 -35.06 18.90
CA TRP A 99 37.26 -35.41 18.49
C TRP A 99 36.87 -36.78 19.07
N ASN A 100 35.71 -36.87 19.70
CA ASN A 100 35.10 -38.14 20.11
C ASN A 100 33.71 -38.28 19.49
N GLY A 101 33.59 -39.19 18.52
CA GLY A 101 32.34 -39.52 17.87
C GLY A 101 31.98 -41.00 18.04
N SER A 102 30.68 -41.29 18.07
CA SER A 102 30.15 -42.66 18.15
C SER A 102 29.30 -43.01 16.92
N GLY A 103 29.02 -44.28 16.67
CA GLY A 103 28.20 -44.68 15.51
C GLY A 103 26.77 -44.16 15.62
N CYS A 104 26.32 -43.41 14.62
CA CYS A 104 25.12 -42.58 14.71
C CYS A 104 23.85 -43.21 14.13
N GLY A 105 23.88 -44.51 13.81
CA GLY A 105 22.85 -45.19 13.01
C GLY A 105 23.13 -45.12 11.49
N PRO A 106 22.17 -45.48 10.63
CA PRO A 106 22.37 -45.52 9.17
C PRO A 106 22.47 -44.10 8.57
N PRO A 107 23.26 -43.84 7.52
CA PRO A 107 24.12 -44.79 6.83
C PRO A 107 25.34 -45.20 7.68
N PRO A 108 25.85 -46.45 7.53
CA PRO A 108 27.02 -46.91 8.28
C PRO A 108 28.24 -46.00 8.08
N GLY A 109 28.90 -45.63 9.17
CA GLY A 109 30.10 -44.77 9.16
C GLY A 109 29.85 -43.35 9.64
N LEU A 110 28.59 -42.91 9.70
CA LEU A 110 28.20 -41.60 10.25
C LEU A 110 28.47 -41.54 11.76
N GLN A 111 28.96 -40.39 12.23
CA GLN A 111 29.41 -40.22 13.63
C GLN A 111 28.56 -39.19 14.39
N CYS A 112 28.00 -39.59 15.53
CA CYS A 112 27.30 -38.73 16.49
C CYS A 112 28.32 -38.09 17.44
N SER A 113 28.21 -36.78 17.65
CA SER A 113 29.10 -36.02 18.53
C SER A 113 28.69 -36.01 20.00
N TRP A 114 27.52 -36.56 20.33
CA TRP A 114 27.11 -36.83 21.72
C TRP A 114 26.11 -38.02 21.79
N ASP A 115 25.73 -38.41 23.01
CA ASP A 115 24.86 -39.58 23.27
C ASP A 115 23.51 -39.22 23.92
N GLY A 116 23.16 -37.93 23.94
CA GLY A 116 21.96 -37.43 24.62
C GLY A 116 22.14 -37.18 26.12
N SER A 117 23.32 -37.44 26.70
CA SER A 117 23.59 -37.19 28.12
C SER A 117 24.39 -35.90 28.35
N PRO A 118 24.15 -35.20 29.48
CA PRO A 118 24.96 -34.03 29.86
C PRO A 118 26.47 -34.32 29.99
N ALA A 119 26.84 -35.59 30.22
CA ALA A 119 28.24 -36.00 30.35
C ALA A 119 29.02 -35.96 29.02
N THR A 120 28.34 -36.08 27.88
CA THR A 120 28.96 -36.06 26.54
C THR A 120 28.68 -34.77 25.78
N ALA A 121 27.67 -34.01 26.18
CA ALA A 121 27.24 -32.74 25.57
C ALA A 121 28.38 -31.76 25.27
N THR A 122 29.34 -31.64 26.20
CA THR A 122 30.46 -30.69 26.11
C THR A 122 31.81 -31.36 25.81
N GLN A 123 31.83 -32.67 25.59
CA GLN A 123 33.07 -33.43 25.39
C GLN A 123 33.89 -32.92 24.19
N ASN A 124 33.21 -32.47 23.14
CA ASN A 124 33.82 -31.98 21.91
C ASN A 124 33.97 -30.44 21.89
N LYS A 125 33.91 -29.74 23.03
CA LYS A 125 33.88 -28.27 23.08
C LYS A 125 34.96 -27.60 22.25
N ASP A 126 36.22 -27.92 22.53
CA ASP A 126 37.35 -27.27 21.87
C ASP A 126 37.42 -27.59 20.37
N TYR A 127 36.85 -28.74 19.98
CA TYR A 127 36.69 -29.11 18.58
C TYR A 127 35.63 -28.24 17.90
N ILE A 128 34.43 -28.16 18.48
CA ILE A 128 33.29 -27.43 17.93
C ILE A 128 33.63 -25.96 17.72
N ILE A 129 34.22 -25.29 18.72
CA ILE A 129 34.59 -23.87 18.60
C ILE A 129 35.56 -23.65 17.43
N ARG A 130 36.53 -24.55 17.27
CA ARG A 130 37.48 -24.49 16.16
C ARG A 130 36.80 -24.74 14.81
N GLN A 131 35.91 -25.72 14.74
CA GLN A 131 35.15 -26.07 13.53
C GLN A 131 34.25 -24.92 13.09
N LEU A 132 33.51 -24.33 14.03
CA LEU A 132 32.66 -23.16 13.81
C LEU A 132 33.47 -21.95 13.32
N PHE A 133 34.61 -21.68 13.95
CA PHE A 133 35.51 -20.61 13.50
C PHE A 133 36.00 -20.83 12.07
N TRP A 134 36.32 -22.08 11.70
CA TRP A 134 36.74 -22.43 10.35
C TRP A 134 35.61 -22.27 9.34
N TYR A 135 34.44 -22.87 9.59
CA TYR A 135 33.27 -22.78 8.72
C TYR A 135 32.82 -21.34 8.49
N ALA A 136 32.67 -20.55 9.55
CA ALA A 136 32.21 -19.17 9.43
C ALA A 136 33.19 -18.30 8.61
N ASN A 137 34.50 -18.45 8.78
CA ASN A 137 35.46 -17.71 7.96
C ASN A 137 35.52 -18.23 6.52
N HIS A 138 35.45 -19.55 6.30
CA HIS A 138 35.43 -20.14 4.95
C HIS A 138 34.23 -19.65 4.14
N PHE A 139 33.04 -19.66 4.75
CA PHE A 139 31.83 -19.14 4.12
C PHE A 139 31.91 -17.64 3.88
N ARG A 140 32.43 -16.87 4.85
CA ARG A 140 32.69 -15.43 4.66
C ARG A 140 33.63 -15.16 3.49
N GLU A 141 34.67 -15.97 3.29
CA GLU A 141 35.55 -15.83 2.11
C GLU A 141 34.80 -16.12 0.81
N HIS A 142 33.92 -17.10 0.79
CA HIS A 142 33.04 -17.34 -0.34
C HIS A 142 32.13 -16.14 -0.64
N LEU A 143 31.45 -15.60 0.37
CA LEU A 143 30.58 -14.44 0.22
C LEU A 143 31.33 -13.18 -0.21
N ALA A 144 32.56 -12.97 0.29
CA ALA A 144 33.38 -11.81 -0.06
C ALA A 144 33.99 -11.91 -1.47
N ALA A 145 34.07 -13.12 -2.04
CA ALA A 145 34.62 -13.34 -3.37
C ALA A 145 33.65 -12.93 -4.48
N ASP A 146 34.20 -12.61 -5.65
CA ASP A 146 33.38 -12.45 -6.86
C ASP A 146 32.68 -13.78 -7.20
N PRO A 147 31.40 -13.74 -7.59
CA PRO A 147 30.63 -12.56 -7.98
C PRO A 147 29.68 -12.03 -6.89
N ILE A 148 29.71 -12.56 -5.66
CA ILE A 148 28.85 -12.14 -4.55
C ILE A 148 29.34 -10.79 -4.01
N GLY A 149 30.62 -10.69 -3.66
CA GLY A 149 31.25 -9.44 -3.24
C GLY A 149 30.75 -8.87 -1.91
N PHE A 150 30.14 -9.68 -1.06
CA PHE A 150 29.70 -9.28 0.28
C PHE A 150 30.85 -9.43 1.29
N ASP A 151 31.56 -8.33 1.56
CA ASP A 151 32.59 -8.24 2.61
C ASP A 151 32.04 -7.56 3.89
N GLY A 152 30.77 -7.86 4.22
CA GLY A 152 30.17 -7.43 5.48
C GLY A 152 30.78 -8.12 6.70
N PHE A 153 30.40 -7.65 7.89
CA PHE A 153 30.78 -8.22 9.19
C PHE A 153 32.26 -8.15 9.53
N ARG A 154 32.70 -6.97 9.97
CA ARG A 154 34.10 -6.72 10.30
C ARG A 154 34.26 -5.92 11.59
N ASP A 155 35.31 -6.26 12.32
CA ASP A 155 35.81 -5.61 13.52
C ASP A 155 34.74 -5.50 14.63
N GLN A 156 34.08 -4.34 14.76
CA GLN A 156 32.98 -4.14 15.72
C GLN A 156 31.70 -4.87 15.31
N ASP A 157 31.57 -5.16 14.02
CA ASP A 157 30.42 -5.76 13.36
C ASP A 157 30.66 -7.24 13.00
N ARG A 158 31.76 -7.81 13.50
CA ARG A 158 32.16 -9.21 13.26
C ARG A 158 31.08 -10.18 13.74
N VAL A 159 30.97 -11.34 13.10
CA VAL A 159 30.04 -12.38 13.54
C VAL A 159 30.52 -12.98 14.86
N ILE A 160 29.63 -13.03 15.84
CA ILE A 160 29.80 -13.79 17.07
C ILE A 160 29.19 -15.17 16.84
N VAL A 161 29.96 -16.23 17.04
CA VAL A 161 29.52 -17.61 16.84
C VAL A 161 29.61 -18.35 18.16
N GLU A 162 28.46 -18.69 18.71
CA GLU A 162 28.31 -19.42 19.96
C GLU A 162 28.02 -20.88 19.66
N GLY A 163 28.86 -21.77 20.19
CA GLY A 163 28.67 -23.21 20.09
C GLY A 163 28.15 -23.81 21.39
N LEU A 164 27.45 -24.93 21.31
CA LEU A 164 26.99 -25.69 22.48
C LEU A 164 26.07 -24.88 23.40
N ASP A 165 25.27 -23.97 22.83
CA ASP A 165 24.45 -23.05 23.62
C ASP A 165 23.58 -23.79 24.65
N GLY A 166 23.67 -23.38 25.92
CA GLY A 166 22.98 -24.00 27.06
C GLY A 166 23.39 -25.45 27.40
N ALA A 167 24.36 -26.04 26.69
CA ALA A 167 24.69 -27.46 26.81
C ALA A 167 25.38 -27.84 28.13
N GLY A 168 25.98 -26.90 28.83
CA GLY A 168 26.72 -27.10 30.08
C GLY A 168 25.85 -27.09 31.34
N ARG A 169 24.56 -26.79 31.21
CA ARG A 169 23.61 -26.77 32.33
C ARG A 169 23.49 -28.16 32.97
N THR A 170 23.27 -28.21 34.28
CA THR A 170 23.20 -29.49 35.02
C THR A 170 22.12 -30.46 34.53
N SER A 171 21.06 -29.93 33.92
CA SER A 171 19.97 -30.69 33.28
C SER A 171 20.26 -31.08 31.82
N GLY A 172 21.37 -30.61 31.23
CA GLY A 172 21.51 -30.49 29.79
C GLY A 172 20.82 -29.23 29.25
N PRO A 173 20.86 -29.00 27.92
CA PRO A 173 20.18 -27.88 27.28
C PRO A 173 18.68 -27.94 27.55
N ASP A 174 18.04 -26.77 27.66
CA ASP A 174 16.58 -26.70 27.72
C ASP A 174 15.97 -26.75 26.31
N ALA A 175 14.64 -26.63 26.24
CA ALA A 175 13.90 -26.81 24.99
C ALA A 175 14.21 -25.71 23.96
N ASP A 176 14.58 -24.51 24.40
CA ASP A 176 14.85 -23.36 23.53
C ASP A 176 16.25 -23.49 22.87
N HIS A 177 17.14 -24.31 23.45
CA HIS A 177 18.52 -24.50 23.03
C HIS A 177 18.82 -25.95 22.60
N LEU A 178 17.82 -26.65 22.04
CA LEU A 178 17.95 -28.02 21.54
C LEU A 178 17.24 -28.20 20.18
N SER A 179 17.89 -28.93 19.28
CA SER A 179 17.42 -29.30 17.94
C SER A 179 17.13 -28.11 17.02
N ASN A 180 17.95 -27.05 17.12
CA ASN A 180 17.83 -25.88 16.29
C ASN A 180 19.20 -25.17 16.11
N ALA A 181 19.21 -24.07 15.37
CA ALA A 181 20.28 -23.07 15.36
C ALA A 181 19.64 -21.71 15.04
N THR A 182 20.33 -20.61 15.34
CA THR A 182 19.78 -19.27 15.05
C THR A 182 20.85 -18.29 14.60
N MET A 183 20.41 -17.24 13.90
CA MET A 183 21.21 -16.07 13.57
C MET A 183 20.43 -14.78 13.84
N SER A 184 20.83 -14.03 14.85
CA SER A 184 20.34 -12.68 15.08
C SER A 184 21.20 -11.65 14.33
N THR A 185 20.57 -10.81 13.52
CA THR A 185 21.28 -9.84 12.68
C THR A 185 20.74 -8.42 12.91
N PRO A 186 21.27 -7.71 13.91
CA PRO A 186 20.91 -6.31 14.11
C PRO A 186 21.43 -5.44 12.96
N ALA A 187 20.96 -4.18 12.92
CA ALA A 187 21.39 -3.18 11.97
C ALA A 187 22.92 -2.98 12.00
N GLU A 188 23.48 -2.48 10.88
CA GLU A 188 24.92 -2.30 10.71
C GLU A 188 25.57 -1.51 11.86
N GLY A 189 26.72 -2.00 12.32
CA GLY A 189 27.47 -1.45 13.46
C GLY A 189 27.24 -2.20 14.77
N GLN A 190 26.35 -3.20 14.76
CA GLN A 190 26.16 -4.15 15.86
C GLN A 190 26.47 -5.57 15.38
N PRO A 191 27.27 -6.33 16.15
CA PRO A 191 27.69 -7.65 15.72
C PRO A 191 26.49 -8.59 15.63
N PRO A 192 26.33 -9.34 14.52
CA PRO A 192 25.37 -10.43 14.48
C PRO A 192 25.86 -11.60 15.35
N ARG A 193 24.91 -12.39 15.85
CA ARG A 193 25.19 -13.54 16.70
C ARG A 193 24.53 -14.79 16.13
N MET A 194 25.36 -15.78 15.86
CA MET A 194 25.00 -17.13 15.41
C MET A 194 25.11 -18.07 16.61
N GLN A 195 24.03 -18.80 16.90
CA GLN A 195 23.94 -19.70 18.04
C GLN A 195 23.70 -21.12 17.55
N MET A 196 24.61 -22.03 17.89
CA MET A 196 24.64 -23.39 17.35
C MET A 196 24.36 -24.39 18.47
N PHE A 197 23.23 -25.09 18.35
CA PHE A 197 22.74 -25.96 19.42
C PHE A 197 23.12 -27.43 19.21
N LEU A 198 22.93 -28.20 20.28
CA LEU A 198 22.83 -29.65 20.24
C LEU A 198 21.56 -30.05 19.49
N PHE A 199 21.58 -31.17 18.76
CA PHE A 199 20.40 -31.82 18.20
C PHE A 199 20.09 -33.09 18.99
N GLY A 200 18.80 -33.36 19.20
CA GLY A 200 18.28 -34.55 19.86
C GLY A 200 16.99 -35.04 19.22
N ALA A 201 16.37 -36.09 19.78
CA ALA A 201 15.17 -36.71 19.21
C ALA A 201 14.08 -35.66 18.85
N PRO A 202 13.47 -35.73 17.66
CA PRO A 202 13.49 -36.85 16.72
C PRO A 202 14.69 -36.89 15.77
N PHE A 203 15.61 -35.93 15.86
CA PHE A 203 16.87 -35.90 15.12
C PHE A 203 17.93 -36.79 15.76
N ARG A 204 19.09 -36.95 15.10
CA ARG A 204 20.25 -37.61 15.68
C ARG A 204 20.85 -36.76 16.79
N THR A 205 21.54 -37.45 17.70
CA THR A 205 22.35 -36.80 18.74
C THR A 205 23.66 -36.27 18.15
N VAL A 206 23.58 -35.12 17.49
CA VAL A 206 24.72 -34.41 16.86
C VAL A 206 24.80 -32.96 17.35
N HIS A 207 25.85 -32.24 16.98
CA HIS A 207 25.95 -30.78 17.15
C HIS A 207 25.64 -30.11 15.82
N GLY A 208 24.83 -29.05 15.82
CA GLY A 208 24.57 -28.27 14.62
C GLY A 208 25.86 -27.67 14.02
N GLY A 209 26.85 -27.38 14.88
CA GLY A 209 28.17 -26.89 14.46
C GLY A 209 29.07 -27.90 13.74
N ASP A 210 28.67 -29.18 13.70
CA ASP A 210 29.39 -30.22 12.96
C ASP A 210 29.04 -30.24 11.46
N ASP A 211 27.89 -29.69 11.06
CA ASP A 211 27.44 -29.68 9.67
C ASP A 211 27.60 -28.30 9.04
N ALA A 212 28.48 -28.23 8.05
CA ALA A 212 28.68 -27.05 7.23
C ALA A 212 27.36 -26.50 6.66
N ARG A 213 26.39 -27.37 6.33
CA ARG A 213 25.08 -26.93 5.80
C ARG A 213 24.36 -26.00 6.77
N VAL A 214 24.28 -26.38 8.04
CA VAL A 214 23.59 -25.62 9.09
C VAL A 214 24.35 -24.31 9.35
N VAL A 215 25.68 -24.38 9.51
CA VAL A 215 26.48 -23.18 9.78
C VAL A 215 26.43 -22.17 8.63
N TYR A 216 26.46 -22.64 7.37
CA TYR A 216 26.36 -21.76 6.20
C TYR A 216 24.94 -21.21 6.02
N HIS A 217 23.91 -22.00 6.34
CA HIS A 217 22.53 -21.57 6.39
C HIS A 217 22.38 -20.40 7.37
N GLU A 218 22.82 -20.56 8.62
CA GLU A 218 22.74 -19.50 9.63
C GLU A 218 23.52 -18.26 9.21
N TYR A 219 24.72 -18.42 8.64
CA TYR A 219 25.50 -17.26 8.17
C TYR A 219 24.75 -16.49 7.07
N THR A 220 23.99 -17.21 6.23
CA THR A 220 23.24 -16.61 5.13
C THR A 220 22.11 -15.71 5.63
N HIS A 221 21.48 -16.01 6.77
CA HIS A 221 20.56 -15.06 7.40
C HIS A 221 21.23 -13.72 7.66
N GLY A 222 22.50 -13.72 8.09
CA GLY A 222 23.30 -12.51 8.20
C GLY A 222 23.38 -11.73 6.88
N LEU A 223 23.75 -12.41 5.79
CA LEU A 223 23.81 -11.81 4.46
C LEU A 223 22.46 -11.20 4.06
N THR A 224 21.38 -11.98 4.14
CA THR A 224 20.06 -11.56 3.67
C THR A 224 19.50 -10.42 4.51
N SER A 225 19.66 -10.47 5.84
CA SER A 225 19.17 -9.44 6.76
C SER A 225 19.95 -8.13 6.68
N ARG A 226 21.18 -8.15 6.17
CA ARG A 226 21.94 -6.91 5.86
C ARG A 226 21.64 -6.34 4.48
N LEU A 227 21.18 -7.16 3.52
CA LEU A 227 20.86 -6.70 2.18
C LEU A 227 19.40 -6.26 2.02
N VAL A 228 18.46 -6.93 2.69
CA VAL A 228 17.02 -6.63 2.62
C VAL A 228 16.59 -6.00 3.93
N THR A 229 16.56 -4.67 3.96
CA THR A 229 16.33 -3.88 5.17
C THR A 229 15.18 -2.89 5.01
N ASN A 230 14.57 -2.53 6.14
CA ASN A 230 13.71 -1.37 6.26
C ASN A 230 14.54 -0.08 6.15
N ALA A 231 13.86 1.05 6.02
CA ALA A 231 14.53 2.35 5.88
C ALA A 231 15.42 2.75 7.08
N ASP A 232 15.20 2.14 8.26
CA ASP A 232 16.00 2.33 9.47
C ASP A 232 17.18 1.35 9.59
N GLY A 233 17.37 0.46 8.62
CA GLY A 233 18.43 -0.54 8.58
C GLY A 233 18.14 -1.85 9.32
N THR A 234 16.93 -2.02 9.89
CA THR A 234 16.48 -3.30 10.47
C THR A 234 16.12 -4.30 9.36
N GLN A 235 16.19 -5.61 9.62
CA GLN A 235 15.86 -6.63 8.63
C GLN A 235 14.39 -6.52 8.16
N ALA A 236 14.15 -6.79 6.87
CA ALA A 236 12.82 -6.73 6.26
C ALA A 236 12.45 -8.05 5.55
N LEU A 237 12.56 -9.15 6.29
CA LEU A 237 12.29 -10.52 5.84
C LEU A 237 11.40 -11.28 6.85
N ASN A 238 10.36 -10.62 7.38
CA ASN A 238 9.59 -11.14 8.51
C ASN A 238 8.17 -11.61 8.13
N SER A 239 7.60 -11.07 7.05
CA SER A 239 6.30 -11.50 6.53
C SER A 239 6.35 -12.93 5.99
N PRO A 240 5.22 -13.66 5.92
CA PRO A 240 5.20 -15.08 5.54
C PRO A 240 6.03 -15.43 4.30
N GLN A 241 5.86 -14.73 3.17
CA GLN A 241 6.67 -15.00 1.98
C GLN A 241 8.10 -14.50 2.13
N ALA A 242 8.34 -13.37 2.80
CA ALA A 242 9.69 -12.82 2.92
C ALA A 242 10.58 -13.67 3.86
N GLY A 243 10.02 -14.19 4.95
CA GLY A 243 10.69 -15.15 5.83
C GLY A 243 10.98 -16.47 5.10
N ALA A 244 10.01 -16.99 4.35
CA ALA A 244 10.24 -18.17 3.51
C ALA A 244 11.33 -17.95 2.44
N LEU A 245 11.42 -16.73 1.87
CA LEU A 245 12.54 -16.37 1.00
C LEU A 245 13.87 -16.46 1.76
N ALA A 246 13.95 -15.92 2.98
CA ALA A 246 15.16 -15.96 3.81
C ALA A 246 15.61 -17.41 4.05
N GLU A 247 14.70 -18.28 4.50
CA GLU A 247 14.97 -19.72 4.70
C GLU A 247 15.47 -20.41 3.41
N GLY A 248 14.76 -20.18 2.30
CA GLY A 248 15.12 -20.81 1.02
C GLY A 248 16.42 -20.30 0.42
N LEU A 249 16.77 -19.02 0.66
CA LEU A 249 18.06 -18.45 0.28
C LEU A 249 19.18 -19.07 1.12
N SER A 250 18.98 -19.23 2.42
CA SER A 250 19.93 -19.83 3.35
C SER A 250 20.25 -21.28 2.97
N ASP A 251 19.24 -22.10 2.66
CA ASP A 251 19.43 -23.45 2.13
C ASP A 251 20.20 -23.43 0.80
N TRP A 252 19.84 -22.52 -0.10
CA TRP A 252 20.42 -22.48 -1.44
C TRP A 252 21.89 -22.06 -1.45
N TYR A 253 22.30 -21.02 -0.71
CA TYR A 253 23.70 -20.59 -0.66
C TYR A 253 24.59 -21.65 0.00
N ALA A 254 24.11 -22.28 1.08
CA ALA A 254 24.82 -23.36 1.75
C ALA A 254 25.08 -24.53 0.78
N LEU A 255 24.03 -25.00 0.10
CA LEU A 255 24.12 -26.14 -0.81
C LEU A 255 24.82 -25.81 -2.13
N ASP A 256 24.73 -24.57 -2.65
CA ASP A 256 25.46 -24.17 -3.86
C ASP A 256 26.97 -24.22 -3.63
N LEU A 257 27.45 -23.68 -2.51
CA LEU A 257 28.88 -23.73 -2.16
C LEU A 257 29.34 -25.18 -2.00
N LEU A 258 28.62 -25.97 -1.22
CA LEU A 258 28.99 -27.35 -0.96
C LEU A 258 28.99 -28.18 -2.25
N ASP A 259 27.99 -28.05 -3.13
CA ASP A 259 27.98 -28.74 -4.43
C ASP A 259 29.15 -28.31 -5.31
N ARG A 260 29.45 -27.00 -5.37
CA ARG A 260 30.56 -26.45 -6.14
C ARG A 260 31.93 -26.98 -5.67
N GLU A 261 32.06 -27.26 -4.38
CA GLU A 261 33.25 -27.86 -3.76
C GLU A 261 33.26 -29.40 -3.83
N GLY A 262 32.21 -30.02 -4.38
CA GLY A 262 32.08 -31.48 -4.45
C GLY A 262 31.71 -32.15 -3.13
N LEU A 263 31.13 -31.38 -2.20
CA LEU A 263 30.70 -31.75 -0.85
C LEU A 263 29.16 -31.84 -0.71
N GLY A 264 28.42 -31.50 -1.77
CA GLY A 264 26.95 -31.36 -1.77
C GLY A 264 26.16 -32.65 -1.49
N GLY A 265 26.75 -33.83 -1.66
CA GLY A 265 26.11 -35.10 -1.31
C GLY A 265 24.76 -35.30 -2.00
N SER A 266 23.72 -35.52 -1.20
CA SER A 266 22.33 -35.69 -1.64
C SER A 266 21.57 -34.38 -1.87
N LEU A 267 22.18 -33.23 -1.55
CA LEU A 267 21.54 -31.91 -1.53
C LEU A 267 20.30 -31.85 -0.62
N ASP A 268 20.25 -32.73 0.38
CA ASP A 268 19.33 -32.68 1.51
C ASP A 268 20.01 -31.89 2.65
N MET A 269 19.28 -30.92 3.22
CA MET A 269 19.75 -30.18 4.40
C MET A 269 19.86 -31.08 5.62
N GLY A 270 19.01 -32.11 5.74
CA GLY A 270 18.95 -33.03 6.86
C GLY A 270 19.93 -34.20 6.78
N GLU A 271 20.83 -34.25 5.79
CA GLU A 271 21.66 -35.43 5.49
C GLU A 271 22.45 -35.95 6.71
N TYR A 272 22.89 -35.06 7.61
CA TYR A 272 23.57 -35.41 8.85
C TYR A 272 22.66 -35.45 10.09
N THR A 273 21.79 -34.45 10.23
CA THR A 273 20.98 -34.22 11.43
C THR A 273 19.81 -35.20 11.53
N ASP A 274 19.24 -35.61 10.41
CA ASP A 274 18.01 -36.41 10.39
C ASP A 274 18.25 -37.87 10.81
N ALA A 275 17.49 -38.33 11.80
CA ALA A 275 17.50 -39.75 12.19
C ALA A 275 16.70 -40.62 11.21
N ALA A 276 15.69 -40.03 10.59
CA ALA A 276 14.96 -40.58 9.45
C ALA A 276 14.93 -39.52 8.34
N PRO A 277 15.09 -39.89 7.05
CA PRO A 277 15.17 -38.90 5.97
C PRO A 277 14.01 -37.91 5.99
N HIS A 278 14.34 -36.67 5.64
CA HIS A 278 13.39 -35.58 5.40
C HIS A 278 12.62 -35.12 6.65
N GLN A 279 13.31 -35.02 7.79
CA GLN A 279 12.80 -34.43 9.02
C GLN A 279 13.07 -32.92 9.09
N LEU A 280 14.29 -32.48 8.76
CA LEU A 280 14.65 -31.05 8.79
C LEU A 280 14.01 -30.26 7.64
N ARG A 281 14.01 -30.86 6.44
CA ARG A 281 13.33 -30.40 5.22
C ARG A 281 12.58 -31.57 4.60
N ARG A 282 11.54 -31.33 3.80
CA ARG A 282 10.69 -32.41 3.27
C ARG A 282 11.33 -33.19 2.13
N GLN A 283 12.31 -32.62 1.44
CA GLN A 283 13.01 -33.26 0.33
C GLN A 283 14.29 -32.49 -0.06
N PRO A 284 15.18 -33.10 -0.87
CA PRO A 284 16.31 -32.41 -1.48
C PRO A 284 15.89 -31.19 -2.32
N ILE A 285 16.75 -30.17 -2.35
CA ILE A 285 16.53 -28.92 -3.07
C ILE A 285 16.45 -29.11 -4.61
N ASP A 286 16.88 -30.27 -5.12
CA ASP A 286 17.02 -30.50 -6.54
C ASP A 286 15.88 -31.33 -7.17
N CYS A 287 14.87 -31.66 -6.36
CA CYS A 287 13.65 -32.35 -6.76
C CYS A 287 12.87 -31.59 -7.83
N ALA A 288 12.72 -32.20 -9.01
CA ALA A 288 11.97 -31.63 -10.13
C ALA A 288 10.46 -31.65 -9.87
N VAL A 289 9.73 -30.65 -10.39
CA VAL A 289 8.26 -30.61 -10.33
C VAL A 289 7.66 -31.82 -11.05
N GLY A 290 6.74 -32.50 -10.38
CA GLY A 290 6.15 -33.76 -10.79
C GLY A 290 7.06 -34.99 -10.60
N SER A 291 8.16 -34.87 -9.83
CA SER A 291 9.04 -36.02 -9.58
C SER A 291 8.31 -37.16 -8.89
N THR A 292 8.64 -38.38 -9.30
CA THR A 292 8.19 -39.63 -8.68
C THR A 292 9.35 -40.40 -8.04
N GLU A 293 10.51 -39.76 -7.91
CA GLU A 293 11.68 -40.34 -7.26
C GLU A 293 11.40 -40.52 -5.77
N ALA A 294 11.91 -41.61 -5.19
CA ALA A 294 11.63 -41.96 -3.80
C ALA A 294 12.14 -40.88 -2.82
N ASP A 295 13.27 -40.26 -3.16
CA ASP A 295 13.90 -39.21 -2.36
C ASP A 295 13.25 -37.83 -2.59
N CYS A 296 12.22 -37.73 -3.45
CA CYS A 296 11.43 -36.52 -3.69
C CYS A 296 9.96 -36.72 -3.29
N PRO A 297 9.65 -36.95 -2.00
CA PRO A 297 8.30 -37.30 -1.54
C PRO A 297 7.26 -36.20 -1.75
N GLY A 298 7.68 -34.94 -1.89
CA GLY A 298 6.82 -33.80 -2.22
C GLY A 298 6.64 -33.55 -3.71
N SER A 299 7.17 -34.42 -4.59
CA SER A 299 7.07 -34.33 -6.05
C SER A 299 7.57 -33.00 -6.64
N GLY A 300 8.49 -32.29 -5.98
CA GLY A 300 8.99 -30.98 -6.40
C GLY A 300 7.94 -29.87 -6.25
N LEU A 301 8.22 -28.91 -5.37
CA LEU A 301 7.24 -27.93 -4.92
C LEU A 301 7.03 -26.79 -5.94
N THR A 302 5.84 -26.21 -5.93
CA THR A 302 5.47 -25.03 -6.72
C THR A 302 4.90 -23.90 -5.86
N PHE A 303 4.76 -22.72 -6.45
CA PHE A 303 4.20 -21.55 -5.79
C PHE A 303 2.77 -21.79 -5.27
N GLY A 304 2.02 -22.71 -5.86
CA GLY A 304 0.69 -23.09 -5.40
C GLY A 304 0.66 -23.87 -4.07
N ASP A 305 1.81 -24.39 -3.61
CA ASP A 305 1.94 -25.13 -2.35
C ASP A 305 2.12 -24.21 -1.13
N PHE A 306 2.42 -22.92 -1.36
CA PHE A 306 2.66 -21.96 -0.29
C PHE A 306 1.52 -21.93 0.73
N GLY A 307 1.86 -21.98 2.02
CA GLY A 307 0.92 -21.98 3.13
C GLY A 307 0.20 -23.31 3.37
N ARG A 308 0.55 -24.37 2.63
CA ARG A 308 -0.12 -25.69 2.69
C ARG A 308 0.81 -26.84 3.11
N LEU A 309 2.10 -26.55 3.24
CA LEU A 309 3.13 -27.57 3.49
C LEU A 309 3.21 -28.00 4.96
N ASP A 310 2.88 -27.11 5.89
CA ASP A 310 2.73 -27.43 7.31
C ASP A 310 1.24 -27.49 7.69
N PRO A 311 0.79 -28.52 8.42
CA PRO A 311 -0.61 -28.63 8.85
C PRO A 311 -1.08 -27.48 9.77
N ARG A 312 -0.15 -26.70 10.36
CA ARG A 312 -0.41 -25.53 11.20
C ARG A 312 -0.53 -24.22 10.40
N GLY A 313 -0.45 -24.28 9.07
CA GLY A 313 -0.56 -23.13 8.17
C GLY A 313 0.79 -22.71 7.58
N PRO A 314 0.96 -21.43 7.18
CA PRO A 314 2.23 -20.94 6.66
C PRO A 314 3.35 -21.10 7.70
N GLU A 315 4.49 -21.56 7.25
CA GLU A 315 5.65 -21.89 8.06
C GLU A 315 6.89 -21.65 7.20
N VAL A 316 7.77 -20.77 7.64
CA VAL A 316 8.82 -20.19 6.79
C VAL A 316 9.81 -21.24 6.29
N HIS A 317 10.15 -22.23 7.11
CA HIS A 317 11.07 -23.29 6.71
C HIS A 317 10.45 -24.18 5.64
N ALA A 318 9.18 -24.57 5.85
CA ALA A 318 8.41 -25.37 4.91
C ALA A 318 8.20 -24.67 3.57
N ASP A 319 7.70 -23.45 3.62
CA ASP A 319 7.41 -22.66 2.43
C ASP A 319 8.69 -22.18 1.73
N GLY A 320 9.80 -22.06 2.46
CA GLY A 320 11.12 -21.72 1.92
C GLY A 320 11.70 -22.79 0.98
N GLU A 321 11.34 -24.06 1.17
CA GLU A 321 11.71 -25.15 0.27
C GLU A 321 11.25 -24.88 -1.18
N ILE A 322 10.13 -24.16 -1.38
CA ILE A 322 9.63 -23.75 -2.70
C ILE A 322 10.64 -22.82 -3.39
N TRP A 323 11.15 -21.83 -2.66
CA TRP A 323 12.10 -20.86 -3.20
C TRP A 323 13.47 -21.49 -3.44
N ALA A 324 13.97 -22.27 -2.49
CA ALA A 324 15.24 -22.98 -2.58
C ALA A 324 15.29 -23.84 -3.87
N GLN A 325 14.23 -24.63 -4.12
CA GLN A 325 14.11 -25.46 -5.32
C GLN A 325 14.01 -24.63 -6.62
N ALA A 326 13.36 -23.47 -6.57
CA ALA A 326 13.31 -22.56 -7.72
C ALA A 326 14.69 -21.96 -8.04
N LEU A 327 15.46 -21.58 -7.03
CA LEU A 327 16.84 -21.14 -7.21
C LEU A 327 17.75 -22.26 -7.71
N TRP A 328 17.50 -23.52 -7.33
CA TRP A 328 18.22 -24.65 -7.89
C TRP A 328 17.94 -24.85 -9.39
N ASP A 329 16.69 -24.65 -9.83
CA ASP A 329 16.35 -24.66 -11.27
C ASP A 329 17.00 -23.50 -12.01
N VAL A 330 17.10 -22.31 -11.41
CA VAL A 330 17.85 -21.17 -11.96
C VAL A 330 19.33 -21.54 -12.08
N ARG A 331 19.93 -22.08 -11.02
CA ARG A 331 21.32 -22.54 -10.99
C ARG A 331 21.61 -23.54 -12.11
N ARG A 332 20.74 -24.55 -12.31
CA ARG A 332 20.86 -25.52 -13.41
C ARG A 332 20.79 -24.84 -14.79
N ALA A 333 19.99 -23.78 -14.93
CA ALA A 333 19.80 -23.09 -16.19
C ALA A 333 20.97 -22.16 -16.56
N VAL A 334 21.54 -21.43 -15.58
CA VAL A 334 22.55 -20.37 -15.85
C VAL A 334 23.96 -20.69 -15.32
N GLY A 335 24.11 -21.71 -14.50
CA GLY A 335 25.34 -22.08 -13.78
C GLY A 335 25.48 -21.36 -12.43
N SER A 336 26.16 -21.99 -11.46
CA SER A 336 26.35 -21.51 -10.08
C SER A 336 26.86 -20.06 -10.02
N THR A 337 28.01 -19.75 -10.63
CA THR A 337 28.57 -18.39 -10.62
C THR A 337 27.61 -17.32 -11.14
N ALA A 338 26.84 -17.61 -12.21
CA ALA A 338 25.87 -16.64 -12.71
C ALA A 338 24.65 -16.52 -11.78
N ALA A 339 24.22 -17.62 -11.16
CA ALA A 339 23.13 -17.63 -10.19
C ALA A 339 23.52 -16.83 -8.93
N GLU A 340 24.70 -17.04 -8.36
CA GLU A 340 25.23 -16.28 -7.22
C GLU A 340 25.20 -14.77 -7.48
N ALA A 341 25.67 -14.34 -8.66
CA ALA A 341 25.66 -12.93 -9.06
C ALA A 341 24.23 -12.36 -9.15
N LEU A 342 23.31 -13.12 -9.76
CA LEU A 342 21.93 -12.70 -9.95
C LEU A 342 21.15 -12.63 -8.63
N VAL A 343 21.27 -13.67 -7.78
CA VAL A 343 20.58 -13.76 -6.49
C VAL A 343 21.07 -12.64 -5.57
N THR A 344 22.39 -12.48 -5.41
CA THR A 344 22.96 -11.43 -4.54
C THR A 344 22.56 -10.03 -5.01
N GLN A 345 22.66 -9.76 -6.31
CA GLN A 345 22.25 -8.47 -6.86
C GLN A 345 20.74 -8.24 -6.74
N ALA A 346 19.92 -9.29 -6.81
CA ALA A 346 18.48 -9.19 -6.60
C ALA A 346 18.13 -8.84 -5.15
N LEU A 347 18.84 -9.39 -4.16
CA LEU A 347 18.65 -9.02 -2.75
C LEU A 347 18.90 -7.53 -2.52
N ALA A 348 19.96 -6.98 -3.10
CA ALA A 348 20.25 -5.54 -3.03
C ALA A 348 19.23 -4.65 -3.77
N LEU A 349 18.42 -5.22 -4.67
CA LEU A 349 17.39 -4.51 -5.43
C LEU A 349 15.99 -4.67 -4.83
N ALA A 350 15.76 -5.75 -4.09
CA ALA A 350 14.44 -6.11 -3.57
C ALA A 350 13.87 -4.99 -2.69
N PRO A 351 12.53 -4.75 -2.76
CA PRO A 351 11.89 -3.90 -1.77
C PRO A 351 11.96 -4.55 -0.37
N PRO A 352 11.79 -3.78 0.72
CA PRO A 352 11.54 -4.34 2.04
C PRO A 352 10.32 -5.28 2.02
N GLU A 353 10.39 -6.38 2.77
CA GLU A 353 9.35 -7.41 2.83
C GLU A 353 8.92 -7.92 1.44
N PRO A 354 9.86 -8.43 0.61
CA PRO A 354 9.56 -8.84 -0.75
C PRO A 354 8.68 -10.11 -0.78
N SER A 355 7.73 -10.16 -1.71
CA SER A 355 7.07 -11.43 -2.07
C SER A 355 7.98 -12.28 -2.97
N PHE A 356 7.64 -13.56 -3.16
CA PHE A 356 8.38 -14.44 -4.10
C PHE A 356 8.44 -13.83 -5.51
N LEU A 357 7.35 -13.20 -5.95
CA LEU A 357 7.29 -12.57 -7.27
C LEU A 357 8.09 -11.26 -7.32
N ASP A 358 8.25 -10.56 -6.20
CA ASP A 358 9.11 -9.37 -6.14
C ASP A 358 10.58 -9.76 -6.27
N LEU A 359 11.04 -10.80 -5.57
CA LEU A 359 12.44 -11.25 -5.68
C LEU A 359 12.74 -11.89 -7.04
N ARG A 360 11.79 -12.63 -7.63
CA ARG A 360 11.86 -13.07 -9.03
C ARG A 360 12.09 -11.88 -9.98
N ASN A 361 11.31 -10.81 -9.81
CA ASN A 361 11.41 -9.62 -10.64
C ASN A 361 12.75 -8.89 -10.43
N ALA A 362 13.24 -8.84 -9.19
CA ALA A 362 14.57 -8.32 -8.87
C ALA A 362 15.69 -9.14 -9.55
N MET A 363 15.57 -10.47 -9.67
CA MET A 363 16.52 -11.30 -10.42
C MET A 363 16.50 -11.02 -11.92
N LEU A 364 15.33 -10.77 -12.52
CA LEU A 364 15.23 -10.33 -13.92
C LEU A 364 15.89 -8.95 -14.12
N GLN A 365 15.83 -8.08 -13.11
CA GLN A 365 16.53 -6.80 -13.13
C GLN A 365 18.03 -6.96 -13.00
N ALA A 366 18.48 -7.81 -12.07
CA ALA A 366 19.88 -8.16 -11.91
C ALA A 366 20.46 -8.66 -13.23
N ASP A 367 19.74 -9.51 -13.97
CA ASP A 367 20.19 -9.96 -15.29
C ASP A 367 20.26 -8.82 -16.33
N THR A 368 19.32 -7.87 -16.25
CA THR A 368 19.37 -6.67 -17.10
C THR A 368 20.62 -5.84 -16.79
N ALA A 369 20.92 -5.63 -15.51
CA ALA A 369 22.06 -4.84 -15.06
C ALA A 369 23.41 -5.51 -15.35
N LEU A 370 23.51 -6.82 -15.11
CA LEU A 370 24.75 -7.59 -15.23
C LEU A 370 25.03 -8.07 -16.65
N SER A 371 23.99 -8.34 -17.44
CA SER A 371 24.13 -9.03 -18.73
C SER A 371 23.30 -8.46 -19.88
N GLY A 372 22.58 -7.36 -19.67
CA GLY A 372 21.69 -6.77 -20.67
C GLY A 372 20.44 -7.60 -20.96
N GLY A 373 20.05 -8.48 -20.03
CA GLY A 373 18.86 -9.33 -20.15
C GLY A 373 19.09 -10.63 -20.91
N ALA A 374 20.36 -11.06 -21.08
CA ALA A 374 20.70 -12.23 -21.88
C ALA A 374 20.15 -13.55 -21.31
N ARG A 375 19.79 -13.60 -20.02
CA ARG A 375 19.26 -14.79 -19.34
C ARG A 375 17.76 -14.69 -19.03
N HIS A 376 17.08 -13.62 -19.44
CA HIS A 376 15.64 -13.45 -19.20
C HIS A 376 14.81 -14.68 -19.59
N ALA A 377 15.09 -15.28 -20.75
CA ALA A 377 14.36 -16.47 -21.19
C ALA A 377 14.57 -17.67 -20.24
N GLN A 378 15.81 -17.89 -19.79
CA GLN A 378 16.15 -18.99 -18.88
C GLN A 378 15.54 -18.78 -17.48
N LEU A 379 15.57 -17.53 -16.99
CA LEU A 379 14.95 -17.16 -15.71
C LEU A 379 13.43 -17.36 -15.77
N TRP A 380 12.76 -16.83 -16.80
CA TRP A 380 11.32 -17.03 -16.96
C TRP A 380 10.94 -18.49 -17.08
N GLU A 381 11.71 -19.31 -17.77
CA GLU A 381 11.48 -20.75 -17.86
C GLU A 381 11.61 -21.44 -16.49
N ALA A 382 12.68 -21.15 -15.74
CA ALA A 382 12.91 -21.73 -14.41
C ALA A 382 11.79 -21.35 -13.42
N PHE A 383 11.43 -20.07 -13.35
CA PHE A 383 10.37 -19.60 -12.46
C PHE A 383 8.98 -20.09 -12.88
N ALA A 384 8.67 -20.09 -14.18
CA ALA A 384 7.39 -20.59 -14.67
C ALA A 384 7.21 -22.08 -14.36
N ARG A 385 8.27 -22.91 -14.44
CA ARG A 385 8.19 -24.32 -14.02
C ARG A 385 7.75 -24.50 -12.57
N ARG A 386 8.10 -23.55 -11.70
CA ARG A 386 7.77 -23.54 -10.26
C ARG A 386 6.50 -22.75 -9.94
N GLY A 387 5.64 -22.49 -10.93
CA GLY A 387 4.38 -21.79 -10.72
C GLY A 387 4.51 -20.26 -10.58
N MET A 388 5.71 -19.70 -10.79
CA MET A 388 5.97 -18.26 -10.76
C MET A 388 6.07 -17.66 -12.16
N GLY A 389 5.15 -18.06 -13.05
CA GLY A 389 5.02 -17.59 -14.43
C GLY A 389 4.48 -16.16 -14.55
N PHE A 390 4.28 -15.73 -15.80
CA PHE A 390 3.92 -14.34 -16.11
C PHE A 390 2.56 -13.93 -15.54
N TYR A 391 1.58 -14.83 -15.48
CA TYR A 391 0.24 -14.55 -14.93
C TYR A 391 0.09 -14.98 -13.46
N ALA A 392 1.17 -15.41 -12.81
CA ALA A 392 1.16 -15.72 -11.39
C ALA A 392 0.87 -14.42 -10.63
N GLY A 393 0.19 -14.52 -9.49
CA GLY A 393 -0.14 -13.33 -8.72
C GLY A 393 -0.24 -13.56 -7.23
N THR A 394 0.31 -12.58 -6.52
CA THR A 394 0.27 -12.41 -5.07
C THR A 394 -0.20 -10.98 -4.76
N ALA A 395 -0.92 -10.79 -3.65
CA ALA A 395 -1.30 -9.44 -3.21
C ALA A 395 -0.08 -8.62 -2.76
N ASP A 396 0.72 -9.25 -1.90
CA ASP A 396 1.94 -8.76 -1.26
C ASP A 396 2.68 -9.98 -0.66
N SER A 397 3.65 -9.73 0.22
CA SER A 397 4.43 -10.75 0.91
C SER A 397 3.68 -11.45 2.05
N SER A 398 2.51 -10.93 2.46
CA SER A 398 1.64 -11.56 3.45
C SER A 398 0.53 -12.42 2.82
N ASP A 399 0.44 -12.50 1.49
CA ASP A 399 -0.53 -13.38 0.82
C ASP A 399 -0.10 -14.85 1.01
N ILE A 400 -0.78 -15.55 1.90
CA ILE A 400 -0.54 -16.98 2.20
C ILE A 400 -1.27 -17.93 1.23
N ALA A 401 -1.97 -17.38 0.23
CA ALA A 401 -2.67 -18.15 -0.78
C ALA A 401 -2.43 -17.57 -2.18
N PRO A 402 -1.16 -17.52 -2.62
CA PRO A 402 -0.82 -17.01 -3.93
C PRO A 402 -1.43 -17.88 -5.05
N VAL A 403 -1.51 -17.31 -6.25
CA VAL A 403 -1.98 -18.01 -7.44
C VAL A 403 -0.82 -18.27 -8.37
N GLU A 404 -0.53 -19.54 -8.58
CA GLU A 404 0.49 -19.99 -9.52
C GLU A 404 0.06 -19.87 -10.99
N ASP A 405 1.06 -19.74 -11.85
CA ASP A 405 0.94 -19.80 -13.30
C ASP A 405 2.24 -20.38 -13.88
N PHE A 406 2.11 -21.12 -14.97
CA PHE A 406 3.24 -21.78 -15.64
C PHE A 406 3.56 -21.17 -17.01
N SER A 407 2.99 -20.00 -17.31
CA SER A 407 3.13 -19.36 -18.62
C SER A 407 4.41 -18.53 -18.68
N ALA A 408 5.14 -18.66 -19.79
CA ALA A 408 6.18 -17.70 -20.16
C ALA A 408 5.56 -16.33 -20.53
N PRO A 409 6.35 -15.25 -20.56
CA PRO A 409 5.87 -13.95 -21.02
C PRO A 409 5.27 -14.01 -22.43
N PRO A 410 4.17 -13.28 -22.70
CA PRO A 410 3.61 -13.16 -24.03
C PRO A 410 4.64 -12.65 -25.04
N PRO A 411 4.65 -13.16 -26.29
CA PRO A 411 5.60 -12.72 -27.30
C PRO A 411 5.40 -11.23 -27.64
N PRO A 412 6.45 -10.54 -28.13
CA PRO A 412 6.34 -9.16 -28.61
C PRO A 412 5.20 -8.99 -29.62
N GLY A 413 4.34 -8.00 -29.41
CA GLY A 413 3.18 -7.74 -30.26
C GLY A 413 1.94 -8.57 -29.94
N ALA A 414 1.95 -9.37 -28.87
CA ALA A 414 0.74 -10.02 -28.36
C ALA A 414 -0.40 -9.00 -28.13
N PRO A 415 -1.67 -9.38 -28.31
CA PRO A 415 -2.80 -8.49 -28.09
C PRO A 415 -2.84 -7.97 -26.64
N THR A 416 -3.17 -6.69 -26.49
CA THR A 416 -3.26 -6.02 -25.18
C THR A 416 -4.61 -5.35 -24.99
N GLY A 417 -4.98 -5.10 -23.73
CA GLY A 417 -6.14 -4.31 -23.31
C GLY A 417 -5.75 -3.28 -22.25
N THR A 418 -6.75 -2.80 -21.52
CA THR A 418 -6.58 -1.83 -20.42
C THR A 418 -7.36 -2.29 -19.19
N ILE A 419 -6.77 -2.17 -18.01
CA ILE A 419 -7.48 -2.25 -16.73
C ILE A 419 -7.70 -0.82 -16.26
N ALA A 420 -8.95 -0.43 -15.98
CA ALA A 420 -9.26 0.92 -15.49
C ALA A 420 -10.36 0.86 -14.45
N GLY A 421 -10.46 1.88 -13.62
CA GLY A 421 -11.49 1.93 -12.59
C GLY A 421 -11.41 3.19 -11.76
N ARG A 422 -12.19 3.20 -10.69
CA ARG A 422 -12.24 4.27 -9.70
C ARG A 422 -12.02 3.70 -8.31
N VAL A 423 -11.18 4.39 -7.54
CA VAL A 423 -10.96 4.11 -6.12
C VAL A 423 -11.65 5.17 -5.28
N THR A 424 -12.40 4.71 -4.29
CA THR A 424 -13.14 5.57 -3.36
C THR A 424 -12.89 5.13 -1.92
N SER A 425 -13.12 6.03 -0.95
CA SER A 425 -13.19 5.66 0.45
C SER A 425 -14.52 4.96 0.71
N ALA A 426 -14.51 3.76 1.29
CA ALA A 426 -15.70 2.99 1.60
C ALA A 426 -16.60 3.68 2.65
N ASP A 427 -15.99 4.47 3.54
CA ASP A 427 -16.69 5.19 4.61
C ASP A 427 -17.38 6.47 4.11
N SER A 428 -16.79 7.17 3.14
CA SER A 428 -17.24 8.50 2.72
C SER A 428 -17.75 8.56 1.27
N GLY A 429 -17.46 7.56 0.44
CA GLY A 429 -17.71 7.60 -1.01
C GLY A 429 -16.85 8.61 -1.77
N LEU A 430 -15.93 9.32 -1.09
CA LEU A 430 -15.06 10.31 -1.71
C LEU A 430 -14.00 9.64 -2.59
N PRO A 431 -13.65 10.23 -3.74
CA PRO A 431 -12.57 9.71 -4.58
C PRO A 431 -11.23 9.78 -3.85
N MET A 432 -10.43 8.72 -3.98
CA MET A 432 -9.09 8.66 -3.40
C MET A 432 -8.05 8.92 -4.46
N ARG A 433 -7.24 9.97 -4.26
CA ARG A 433 -6.14 10.35 -5.14
C ARG A 433 -4.84 9.64 -4.74
N ASP A 434 -3.91 9.57 -5.69
CA ASP A 434 -2.54 9.09 -5.48
C ASP A 434 -2.46 7.66 -4.89
N VAL A 435 -3.52 6.84 -5.08
CA VAL A 435 -3.52 5.43 -4.65
C VAL A 435 -2.76 4.62 -5.70
N PRO A 436 -1.63 3.98 -5.35
CA PRO A 436 -0.95 3.03 -6.23
C PRO A 436 -1.84 1.83 -6.54
N VAL A 437 -1.93 1.50 -7.82
CA VAL A 437 -2.65 0.34 -8.34
C VAL A 437 -1.71 -0.47 -9.20
N GLY A 438 -1.61 -1.77 -8.99
CA GLY A 438 -0.67 -2.63 -9.70
C GLY A 438 -1.18 -4.04 -9.91
N ILE A 439 -0.72 -4.68 -10.99
CA ILE A 439 -0.94 -6.11 -11.21
C ILE A 439 0.04 -6.90 -10.33
N GLY A 440 -0.48 -7.77 -9.46
CA GLY A 440 0.32 -8.63 -8.58
C GLY A 440 1.30 -9.47 -9.39
N GLY A 441 2.58 -9.39 -9.03
CA GLY A 441 3.67 -10.04 -9.76
C GLY A 441 4.21 -9.28 -10.97
N LEU A 442 3.60 -8.19 -11.44
CA LEU A 442 4.07 -7.41 -12.60
C LEU A 442 4.19 -5.91 -12.36
N ALA A 443 3.85 -5.45 -11.15
CA ALA A 443 3.92 -4.05 -10.74
C ALA A 443 5.04 -3.77 -9.72
N THR A 444 5.96 -4.73 -9.52
CA THR A 444 7.06 -4.58 -8.57
C THR A 444 7.94 -3.39 -8.93
N SER A 445 8.12 -2.49 -7.95
CA SER A 445 9.13 -1.43 -7.98
C SER A 445 10.27 -1.85 -7.07
N THR A 446 11.49 -1.78 -7.57
CA THR A 446 12.72 -2.07 -6.81
C THR A 446 13.36 -0.76 -6.35
N ALA A 447 14.37 -0.83 -5.48
CA ALA A 447 15.15 0.36 -5.12
C ALA A 447 15.76 1.07 -6.35
N ALA A 448 16.03 0.32 -7.44
CA ALA A 448 16.52 0.86 -8.70
C ALA A 448 15.40 1.23 -9.72
N GLY A 449 14.13 1.16 -9.31
CA GLY A 449 12.97 1.52 -10.13
C GLY A 449 12.20 0.31 -10.71
N PRO A 450 11.32 0.53 -11.69
CA PRO A 450 10.51 -0.53 -12.30
C PRO A 450 11.33 -1.48 -13.19
N VAL A 451 10.97 -2.77 -13.23
CA VAL A 451 11.67 -3.83 -13.98
C VAL A 451 10.76 -4.45 -15.03
N GLY A 452 11.20 -4.44 -16.30
CA GLY A 452 10.36 -4.93 -17.40
C GLY A 452 9.12 -4.06 -17.64
N PRO A 453 8.06 -4.59 -18.29
CA PRO A 453 6.81 -3.87 -18.45
C PRO A 453 6.14 -3.68 -17.08
N HIS A 454 6.11 -2.43 -16.60
CA HIS A 454 5.52 -2.09 -15.31
C HIS A 454 4.03 -1.81 -15.45
N TYR A 455 3.21 -2.81 -15.10
CA TYR A 455 1.74 -2.71 -15.15
C TYR A 455 1.18 -2.15 -13.84
N ALA A 456 1.47 -0.87 -13.61
CA ALA A 456 0.93 -0.12 -12.49
C ALA A 456 0.55 1.31 -12.90
N ALA A 457 -0.30 1.92 -12.10
CA ALA A 457 -0.77 3.30 -12.22
C ALA A 457 -0.99 3.89 -10.82
N ALA A 458 -1.35 5.16 -10.76
CA ALA A 458 -1.89 5.78 -9.56
C ALA A 458 -3.20 6.49 -9.90
N THR A 459 -4.08 6.62 -8.92
CA THR A 459 -5.36 7.32 -9.11
C THR A 459 -5.19 8.83 -9.25
N GLY A 460 -5.94 9.43 -10.16
CA GLY A 460 -6.06 10.89 -10.28
C GLY A 460 -6.88 11.51 -9.14
N ALA A 461 -7.02 12.85 -9.18
CA ALA A 461 -7.79 13.59 -8.17
C ALA A 461 -9.28 13.20 -8.09
N ASP A 462 -9.84 12.65 -9.16
CA ASP A 462 -11.21 12.14 -9.22
C ASP A 462 -11.32 10.65 -8.83
N GLY A 463 -10.21 10.04 -8.42
CA GLY A 463 -10.10 8.65 -8.02
C GLY A 463 -9.94 7.67 -9.18
N THR A 464 -9.89 8.14 -10.42
CA THR A 464 -9.80 7.25 -11.59
C THR A 464 -8.37 6.82 -11.89
N TYR A 465 -8.19 5.60 -12.42
CA TYR A 465 -6.89 5.10 -12.87
C TYR A 465 -7.04 4.27 -14.15
N ALA A 466 -5.95 4.11 -14.89
CA ALA A 466 -5.88 3.22 -16.04
C ALA A 466 -4.47 2.64 -16.23
N ILE A 467 -4.38 1.32 -16.37
CA ILE A 467 -3.18 0.54 -16.70
C ILE A 467 -3.37 0.03 -18.14
N GLY A 468 -2.71 0.67 -19.09
CA GLY A 468 -2.80 0.34 -20.52
C GLY A 468 -1.74 -0.66 -20.97
N GLY A 469 -1.93 -1.26 -22.15
CA GLY A 469 -0.95 -2.16 -22.76
C GLY A 469 -0.80 -3.50 -22.03
N VAL A 470 -1.78 -3.86 -21.21
CA VAL A 470 -1.80 -5.10 -20.42
C VAL A 470 -2.05 -6.28 -21.36
N PRO A 471 -1.18 -7.30 -21.45
CA PRO A 471 -1.39 -8.45 -22.30
C PRO A 471 -2.73 -9.12 -22.03
N GLN A 472 -3.38 -9.63 -23.08
CA GLN A 472 -4.58 -10.42 -22.92
C GLN A 472 -4.31 -11.60 -21.98
N GLY A 473 -5.21 -11.84 -21.03
CA GLY A 473 -5.03 -12.89 -20.02
C GLY A 473 -5.89 -12.68 -18.79
N ARG A 474 -5.74 -13.59 -17.83
CA ARG A 474 -6.41 -13.54 -16.53
C ARG A 474 -5.39 -13.18 -15.47
N TYR A 475 -5.66 -12.11 -14.73
CA TYR A 475 -4.78 -11.59 -13.69
C TYR A 475 -5.42 -11.84 -12.33
N PRO A 476 -4.89 -12.77 -11.52
CA PRO A 476 -5.54 -13.22 -10.29
C PRO A 476 -5.52 -12.17 -9.17
N ARG A 477 -4.63 -11.17 -9.26
CA ARG A 477 -4.44 -10.13 -8.26
C ARG A 477 -4.18 -8.78 -8.94
N VAL A 478 -5.05 -7.81 -8.74
CA VAL A 478 -4.78 -6.39 -8.98
C VAL A 478 -4.87 -5.69 -7.63
N HIS A 479 -3.73 -5.26 -7.10
CA HIS A 479 -3.63 -4.68 -5.76
C HIS A 479 -3.80 -3.16 -5.79
N PHE A 480 -4.32 -2.66 -4.68
CA PHE A 480 -4.52 -1.24 -4.38
C PHE A 480 -3.85 -1.00 -3.03
N ARG A 481 -2.80 -0.19 -2.99
CA ARG A 481 -1.93 0.00 -1.81
C ARG A 481 -2.02 1.44 -1.28
N PRO A 482 -3.14 1.82 -0.64
CA PRO A 482 -3.33 3.18 -0.19
C PRO A 482 -2.39 3.54 0.98
N GLY A 483 -2.09 4.83 1.13
CA GLY A 483 -1.47 5.36 2.35
C GLY A 483 -2.50 5.91 3.34
N GLY A 484 -2.03 6.47 4.45
CA GLY A 484 -2.86 7.27 5.37
C GLY A 484 -3.80 6.46 6.27
N GLY A 485 -3.44 5.20 6.55
CA GLY A 485 -4.21 4.29 7.41
C GLY A 485 -5.41 3.64 6.71
N TYR A 486 -5.36 3.49 5.39
CA TYR A 486 -6.34 2.69 4.67
C TYR A 486 -5.83 1.27 4.51
N GLU A 487 -6.74 0.29 4.54
CA GLU A 487 -6.38 -1.10 4.30
C GLU A 487 -6.16 -1.35 2.80
N PRO A 488 -5.13 -2.12 2.42
CA PRO A 488 -4.94 -2.54 1.06
C PRO A 488 -6.10 -3.41 0.58
N ALA A 489 -6.35 -3.40 -0.73
CA ALA A 489 -7.39 -4.20 -1.34
C ALA A 489 -6.89 -4.88 -2.61
N VAL A 490 -7.61 -5.92 -3.02
CA VAL A 490 -7.27 -6.73 -4.20
C VAL A 490 -8.53 -7.00 -5.02
N ALA A 491 -8.53 -6.53 -6.27
CA ALA A 491 -9.48 -7.04 -7.27
C ALA A 491 -8.95 -8.38 -7.79
N ARG A 492 -9.75 -9.43 -7.64
CA ARG A 492 -9.37 -10.80 -8.01
C ARG A 492 -9.82 -11.13 -9.41
N ASP A 493 -9.03 -11.95 -10.10
CA ASP A 493 -9.42 -12.63 -11.34
C ASP A 493 -9.85 -11.70 -12.49
N VAL A 494 -9.15 -10.56 -12.62
CA VAL A 494 -9.40 -9.56 -13.66
C VAL A 494 -8.99 -10.12 -15.02
N THR A 495 -9.96 -10.28 -15.93
CA THR A 495 -9.71 -10.83 -17.27
C THR A 495 -9.60 -9.71 -18.29
N VAL A 496 -8.43 -9.55 -18.92
CA VAL A 496 -8.17 -8.55 -19.95
C VAL A 496 -8.34 -9.16 -21.33
N ALA A 497 -9.21 -8.55 -22.14
CA ALA A 497 -9.40 -8.92 -23.55
C ALA A 497 -8.73 -7.92 -24.50
N ALA A 498 -8.36 -8.38 -25.70
CA ALA A 498 -7.71 -7.56 -26.73
C ALA A 498 -8.55 -6.30 -27.08
N GLY A 499 -7.94 -5.12 -26.95
CA GLY A 499 -8.54 -3.82 -27.23
C GLY A 499 -9.64 -3.39 -26.26
N ALA A 500 -9.95 -4.19 -25.23
CA ALA A 500 -11.02 -3.89 -24.28
C ALA A 500 -10.51 -3.10 -23.07
N VAL A 501 -11.42 -2.33 -22.45
CA VAL A 501 -11.24 -1.74 -21.12
C VAL A 501 -11.98 -2.61 -20.12
N THR A 502 -11.27 -3.14 -19.13
CA THR A 502 -11.82 -3.97 -18.04
C THR A 502 -11.93 -3.10 -16.79
N ALA A 503 -13.15 -2.99 -16.25
CA ALA A 503 -13.42 -2.21 -15.06
C ALA A 503 -12.98 -2.95 -13.79
N ALA A 504 -12.28 -2.27 -12.89
CA ALA A 504 -11.90 -2.76 -11.56
C ALA A 504 -12.03 -1.62 -10.53
N ASP A 505 -13.27 -1.33 -10.13
CA ASP A 505 -13.57 -0.34 -9.10
C ASP A 505 -13.37 -0.91 -7.70
N VAL A 506 -12.85 -0.12 -6.77
CA VAL A 506 -12.63 -0.52 -5.38
C VAL A 506 -13.02 0.60 -4.41
N ALA A 507 -13.65 0.20 -3.31
CA ALA A 507 -13.86 1.05 -2.15
C ALA A 507 -12.91 0.59 -1.02
N LEU A 508 -12.04 1.48 -0.56
CA LEU A 508 -11.03 1.20 0.46
C LEU A 508 -11.53 1.64 1.82
N GLU A 509 -11.41 0.75 2.81
CA GLU A 509 -11.79 1.04 4.18
C GLU A 509 -10.64 1.64 4.96
N ARG A 510 -10.95 2.57 5.86
CA ARG A 510 -9.94 3.18 6.72
C ARG A 510 -9.79 2.40 8.03
N ASN A 511 -8.57 1.99 8.34
CA ASN A 511 -8.17 1.56 9.66
C ASN A 511 -7.77 2.80 10.50
N TRP A 512 -8.60 3.14 11.47
CA TRP A 512 -8.37 4.27 12.36
C TRP A 512 -7.31 4.02 13.43
N ALA A 513 -6.95 2.75 13.69
CA ALA A 513 -5.87 2.40 14.62
C ALA A 513 -4.49 2.50 13.97
N ALA A 514 -4.40 2.34 12.65
CA ALA A 514 -3.15 2.37 11.89
C ALA A 514 -2.28 3.60 12.19
N ALA A 515 -0.99 3.36 12.46
CA ALA A 515 0.03 4.35 12.74
C ALA A 515 0.25 5.30 11.55
N ALA A 516 0.26 4.76 10.32
CA ALA A 516 0.31 5.54 9.08
C ALA A 516 -0.91 6.48 8.93
N GLY A 517 -2.00 6.19 9.62
CA GLY A 517 -3.21 7.01 9.71
C GLY A 517 -3.28 7.92 10.94
N GLY A 518 -2.24 7.98 11.76
CA GLY A 518 -2.16 8.79 12.98
C GLY A 518 -2.71 8.13 14.25
N GLY A 519 -3.03 6.83 14.21
CA GLY A 519 -3.26 6.04 15.42
C GLY A 519 -1.93 5.76 16.14
N ARG A 520 -1.99 5.44 17.43
CA ARG A 520 -0.78 5.19 18.23
C ARG A 520 -1.06 4.34 19.47
N ALA A 521 -0.18 3.41 19.79
CA ALA A 521 -0.11 2.82 21.12
C ALA A 521 0.38 3.89 22.12
N THR A 522 -0.41 4.16 23.16
CA THR A 522 -0.14 5.22 24.15
C THR A 522 0.36 4.69 25.50
N SER A 523 0.01 3.45 25.82
CA SER A 523 0.47 2.73 27.00
C SER A 523 0.30 1.24 26.78
N ALA A 524 1.18 0.43 27.37
CA ALA A 524 1.00 -1.01 27.49
C ALA A 524 1.48 -1.49 28.86
N ASP A 525 0.88 -2.57 29.35
CA ASP A 525 1.30 -3.24 30.59
C ASP A 525 2.61 -4.04 30.38
N ALA A 526 2.92 -4.40 29.12
CA ALA A 526 4.11 -5.15 28.70
C ALA A 526 4.77 -4.47 27.48
N SER A 527 6.09 -4.34 27.53
CA SER A 527 6.92 -3.75 26.46
C SER A 527 8.36 -4.26 26.47
N GLU A 528 8.61 -5.36 27.17
CA GLU A 528 9.92 -5.96 27.41
C GLU A 528 10.64 -6.36 26.11
N TYR A 529 9.89 -6.69 25.05
CA TYR A 529 10.43 -7.07 23.75
C TYR A 529 10.42 -5.93 22.71
N ALA A 530 10.14 -4.69 23.11
CA ALA A 530 10.07 -3.57 22.18
C ALA A 530 11.40 -3.30 21.46
N ASP A 531 12.53 -3.48 22.14
CA ASP A 531 13.87 -3.29 21.56
C ASP A 531 14.20 -4.39 20.53
N ALA A 532 13.52 -5.53 20.58
CA ALA A 532 13.58 -6.61 19.60
C ALA A 532 12.57 -6.43 18.45
N GLY A 533 11.84 -5.31 18.40
CA GLY A 533 10.81 -5.06 17.38
C GLY A 533 9.42 -5.63 17.72
N CYS A 534 9.25 -6.20 18.91
CA CYS A 534 8.07 -6.96 19.34
C CYS A 534 7.19 -6.22 20.33
N GLY A 535 7.21 -4.88 20.24
CA GLY A 535 6.50 -4.00 21.16
C GLY A 535 5.05 -3.70 20.75
N PRO A 536 4.28 -3.04 21.62
CA PRO A 536 2.88 -2.66 21.35
C PRO A 536 2.70 -1.71 20.16
N ALA A 537 3.78 -1.16 19.59
CA ALA A 537 3.73 -0.40 18.34
C ALA A 537 3.40 -1.29 17.13
N GLY A 538 3.80 -2.58 17.17
CA GLY A 538 3.48 -3.56 16.14
C GLY A 538 1.99 -3.83 15.99
N LEU A 539 1.18 -3.57 17.03
CA LEU A 539 -0.29 -3.73 16.96
C LEU A 539 -0.97 -2.87 15.90
N VAL A 540 -0.33 -1.83 15.41
CA VAL A 540 -0.97 -0.78 14.59
C VAL A 540 -0.11 -0.34 13.42
N ASP A 541 0.95 -1.07 13.08
CA ASP A 541 1.85 -0.70 12.00
C ASP A 541 1.32 -1.11 10.61
N GLN A 542 0.21 -1.85 10.55
CA GLN A 542 -0.37 -2.47 9.35
C GLN A 542 0.53 -3.55 8.73
N ALA A 543 1.43 -4.13 9.50
CA ALA A 543 2.33 -5.21 9.11
C ALA A 543 1.99 -6.48 9.89
N GLN A 544 1.14 -7.34 9.31
CA GLN A 544 0.69 -8.60 9.94
C GLN A 544 1.82 -9.62 10.21
N GLY A 545 3.04 -9.39 9.71
CA GLY A 545 4.22 -10.21 10.03
C GLY A 545 4.95 -9.78 11.31
N ALA A 546 4.72 -8.57 11.79
CA ALA A 546 5.19 -8.07 13.08
C ALA A 546 4.03 -8.05 14.08
N GLY A 547 4.32 -7.74 15.35
CA GLY A 547 3.28 -7.71 16.37
C GLY A 547 3.78 -7.37 17.76
N TRP A 548 2.90 -7.58 18.73
CA TRP A 548 3.18 -7.44 20.14
C TRP A 548 3.25 -8.83 20.78
N SER A 549 4.40 -9.14 21.36
CA SER A 549 4.60 -10.30 22.24
C SER A 549 4.76 -9.83 23.68
N ALA A 550 4.32 -10.65 24.62
CA ALA A 550 4.39 -10.40 26.06
C ALA A 550 4.46 -11.72 26.83
N ASP A 551 5.01 -11.68 28.06
CA ASP A 551 4.97 -12.83 28.95
C ASP A 551 3.52 -13.28 29.26
N ASN A 552 3.24 -14.58 29.16
CA ASN A 552 1.93 -15.18 29.42
C ASN A 552 1.75 -15.54 30.91
N ASP A 553 2.10 -14.62 31.80
CA ASP A 553 1.98 -14.79 33.26
C ASP A 553 0.74 -14.09 33.86
N GLY A 554 -0.06 -13.45 33.00
CA GLY A 554 -1.28 -12.76 33.36
C GLY A 554 -1.91 -12.02 32.18
N ALA A 555 -3.02 -11.32 32.44
CA ALA A 555 -3.66 -10.50 31.41
C ALA A 555 -2.87 -9.21 31.20
N VAL A 556 -2.39 -8.99 29.98
CA VAL A 556 -1.66 -7.79 29.57
C VAL A 556 -2.51 -6.93 28.65
N SER A 557 -2.41 -5.60 28.76
CA SER A 557 -3.19 -4.68 27.94
C SER A 557 -2.37 -3.61 27.25
N ALA A 558 -2.83 -3.18 26.08
CA ALA A 558 -2.35 -1.99 25.37
C ALA A 558 -3.50 -1.03 25.07
N VAL A 559 -3.25 0.28 25.18
CA VAL A 559 -4.21 1.34 24.87
C VAL A 559 -3.80 2.05 23.59
N ILE A 560 -4.64 1.89 22.56
CA ILE A 560 -4.49 2.54 21.27
C ILE A 560 -5.34 3.81 21.24
N GLN A 561 -4.71 4.93 20.91
CA GLN A 561 -5.37 6.19 20.66
C GLN A 561 -5.58 6.36 19.15
N LEU A 562 -6.81 6.59 18.70
CA LEU A 562 -7.15 6.87 17.30
C LEU A 562 -6.65 8.28 16.88
N PRO A 563 -6.83 8.80 15.66
CA PRO A 563 -6.54 10.22 15.38
C PRO A 563 -7.73 11.14 15.71
N VAL A 564 -8.95 10.63 15.59
CA VAL A 564 -10.22 11.34 15.85
C VAL A 564 -11.20 10.44 16.59
N SER A 565 -12.34 10.99 17.02
CA SER A 565 -13.44 10.18 17.55
C SER A 565 -14.18 9.48 16.41
N VAL A 566 -14.43 8.18 16.58
CA VAL A 566 -15.02 7.30 15.56
C VAL A 566 -16.21 6.56 16.15
N ASP A 567 -17.30 6.47 15.38
CA ASP A 567 -18.36 5.51 15.61
C ASP A 567 -17.96 4.18 14.99
N VAL A 568 -17.50 3.26 15.84
CA VAL A 568 -16.89 1.98 15.45
C VAL A 568 -17.95 1.02 14.94
N THR A 569 -17.69 0.45 13.76
CA THR A 569 -18.55 -0.57 13.14
C THR A 569 -17.94 -1.97 13.28
N ALA A 570 -16.62 -2.09 13.31
CA ALA A 570 -15.92 -3.34 13.52
C ALA A 570 -14.49 -3.14 14.07
N PHE A 571 -13.98 -4.16 14.74
CA PHE A 571 -12.56 -4.37 14.99
C PHE A 571 -12.04 -5.44 14.04
N GLY A 572 -10.86 -5.26 13.46
CA GLY A 572 -10.10 -6.31 12.79
C GLY A 572 -9.03 -6.83 13.73
N LEU A 573 -8.94 -8.14 13.90
CA LEU A 573 -8.07 -8.80 14.87
C LEU A 573 -7.23 -9.83 14.15
N ASP A 574 -5.94 -9.58 14.04
CA ASP A 574 -4.96 -10.60 13.68
C ASP A 574 -4.30 -11.12 14.95
N LEU A 575 -4.65 -12.35 15.30
CA LEU A 575 -4.32 -12.99 16.57
C LEU A 575 -2.99 -13.75 16.50
N SER A 576 -2.33 -13.74 15.35
CA SER A 576 -1.22 -14.62 15.04
C SER A 576 -0.08 -14.48 16.02
N ASN A 577 0.62 -15.60 16.21
CA ASN A 577 1.96 -15.61 16.80
C ASN A 577 2.90 -14.74 15.96
N THR A 578 3.81 -14.04 16.61
CA THR A 578 4.79 -13.16 15.99
C THR A 578 6.15 -13.38 16.66
N CYS A 579 7.15 -12.55 16.39
CA CYS A 579 8.38 -12.52 17.20
C CYS A 579 9.20 -13.81 17.24
N GLY A 580 8.99 -14.72 16.27
CA GLY A 580 9.64 -16.03 16.23
C GLY A 580 8.93 -17.10 17.06
N ASP A 581 7.86 -16.76 17.78
CA ASP A 581 7.14 -17.67 18.66
C ASP A 581 6.21 -18.62 17.87
N GLY A 582 5.95 -19.79 18.44
CA GLY A 582 5.08 -20.79 17.83
C GLY A 582 3.58 -20.50 17.98
N VAL A 583 2.74 -21.32 17.35
CA VAL A 583 1.27 -21.12 17.36
C VAL A 583 0.66 -21.24 18.76
N GLU A 584 1.38 -21.85 19.70
CA GLU A 584 1.04 -21.91 21.11
C GLU A 584 0.94 -20.53 21.77
N ALA A 585 1.74 -19.55 21.32
CA ALA A 585 1.75 -18.19 21.82
C ALA A 585 0.63 -17.31 21.23
N MET A 586 0.03 -17.72 20.11
CA MET A 586 -1.09 -17.02 19.48
C MET A 586 -2.19 -16.68 20.50
N THR A 587 -2.72 -15.45 20.47
CA THR A 587 -3.81 -15.06 21.39
C THR A 587 -5.04 -15.94 21.20
N ARG A 588 -5.50 -16.56 22.28
CA ARG A 588 -6.74 -17.35 22.32
C ARG A 588 -7.91 -16.52 22.81
N ASP A 589 -7.77 -15.96 24.01
CA ASP A 589 -8.83 -15.22 24.68
C ASP A 589 -8.44 -13.75 24.77
N LEU A 590 -9.38 -12.86 24.43
CA LEU A 590 -9.15 -11.42 24.50
C LEU A 590 -10.38 -10.63 24.93
N ARG A 591 -10.13 -9.40 25.35
CA ARG A 591 -11.15 -8.38 25.60
C ARG A 591 -10.77 -7.07 24.94
N ILE A 592 -11.78 -6.37 24.43
CA ILE A 592 -11.68 -5.00 23.92
C ILE A 592 -12.61 -4.10 24.72
N GLU A 593 -12.06 -2.99 25.18
CA GLU A 593 -12.78 -1.92 25.85
C GLU A 593 -12.57 -0.61 25.07
N THR A 594 -13.54 0.29 25.10
CA THR A 594 -13.47 1.56 24.37
C THR A 594 -13.68 2.74 25.31
N SER A 595 -13.11 3.89 24.95
CA SER A 595 -13.23 5.13 25.71
C SER A 595 -13.24 6.35 24.79
N SER A 596 -13.94 7.40 25.20
CA SER A 596 -13.93 8.71 24.54
C SER A 596 -12.86 9.65 25.11
N ASN A 597 -12.39 9.40 26.34
CA ASN A 597 -11.50 10.29 27.09
C ASN A 597 -10.17 9.63 27.52
N GLY A 598 -10.04 8.31 27.37
CA GLY A 598 -8.84 7.55 27.75
C GLY A 598 -8.74 7.26 29.25
N VAL A 599 -9.81 7.50 30.00
CA VAL A 599 -9.89 7.25 31.45
C VAL A 599 -11.00 6.26 31.76
N ASP A 600 -12.20 6.51 31.24
CA ASP A 600 -13.37 5.64 31.46
C ASP A 600 -13.49 4.65 30.32
N PHE A 601 -13.13 3.39 30.57
CA PHE A 601 -13.22 2.30 29.61
C PHE A 601 -14.48 1.46 29.83
N PHE A 602 -15.14 1.13 28.73
CA PHE A 602 -16.36 0.32 28.72
C PHE A 602 -16.16 -0.93 27.86
N PRO A 603 -16.66 -2.11 28.29
CA PRO A 603 -16.59 -3.32 27.48
C PRO A 603 -17.25 -3.11 26.11
N ALA A 604 -16.51 -3.43 25.05
CA ALA A 604 -16.98 -3.38 23.68
C ALA A 604 -17.06 -4.78 23.06
N PHE A 605 -16.07 -5.63 23.33
CA PHE A 605 -16.02 -7.00 22.80
C PHE A 605 -15.23 -7.94 23.72
N SER A 606 -15.53 -9.23 23.68
CA SER A 606 -14.69 -10.30 24.24
C SER A 606 -14.89 -11.55 23.39
N GLY A 607 -13.84 -12.33 23.18
CA GLY A 607 -13.89 -13.49 22.29
C GLY A 607 -12.81 -14.52 22.60
N THR A 608 -13.09 -15.74 22.12
CA THR A 608 -12.19 -16.91 22.16
C THR A 608 -11.99 -17.38 20.73
N PHE A 609 -10.74 -17.58 20.33
CA PHE A 609 -10.35 -17.96 18.97
C PHE A 609 -9.48 -19.21 18.99
N GLY A 610 -9.60 -20.03 17.95
CA GLY A 610 -8.75 -21.19 17.74
C GLY A 610 -7.57 -20.90 16.80
N PRO A 611 -6.68 -21.88 16.61
CA PRO A 611 -5.56 -21.77 15.67
C PRO A 611 -5.97 -21.51 14.21
N ASP A 612 -7.23 -21.78 13.86
CA ASP A 612 -7.79 -21.52 12.53
C ASP A 612 -7.94 -20.02 12.21
N ALA A 613 -7.79 -19.14 13.20
CA ALA A 613 -7.77 -17.69 13.01
C ALA A 613 -6.38 -17.12 12.68
N ARG A 614 -5.33 -17.96 12.62
CA ARG A 614 -3.95 -17.56 12.31
C ARG A 614 -3.83 -16.99 10.88
N GLY A 615 -2.97 -16.00 10.71
CA GLY A 615 -2.63 -15.34 9.46
C GLY A 615 -3.80 -14.58 8.83
N ARG A 616 -4.73 -14.08 9.66
CA ARG A 616 -5.96 -13.44 9.18
C ARG A 616 -6.46 -12.34 10.08
N LEU A 617 -6.62 -11.16 9.50
CA LEU A 617 -7.39 -10.06 10.09
C LEU A 617 -8.89 -10.40 10.20
N THR A 618 -9.30 -10.94 11.35
CA THR A 618 -10.66 -11.38 11.62
C THR A 618 -11.54 -10.22 12.08
N ARG A 619 -12.68 -10.01 11.40
CA ARG A 619 -13.59 -8.91 11.71
C ARG A 619 -14.63 -9.30 12.76
N VAL A 620 -14.75 -8.47 13.80
CA VAL A 620 -15.77 -8.61 14.85
C VAL A 620 -16.49 -7.28 15.09
N ALA A 621 -17.79 -7.33 15.35
CA ALA A 621 -18.58 -6.14 15.66
C ALA A 621 -18.57 -5.84 17.17
N PRO A 622 -18.49 -4.56 17.59
CA PRO A 622 -18.67 -4.21 19.00
C PRO A 622 -20.08 -4.54 19.47
N THR A 623 -20.19 -5.15 20.64
CA THR A 623 -21.46 -5.45 21.31
C THR A 623 -22.02 -4.25 22.09
N ALA A 624 -21.14 -3.34 22.53
CA ALA A 624 -21.45 -2.10 23.22
C ALA A 624 -20.33 -1.07 23.01
N GLY A 625 -20.44 0.12 23.61
CA GLY A 625 -19.33 1.10 23.66
C GLY A 625 -18.86 1.66 22.31
N ARG A 626 -19.67 1.56 21.25
CA ARG A 626 -19.19 1.80 19.88
C ARG A 626 -19.17 3.25 19.42
N PHE A 627 -19.82 4.17 20.12
CA PHE A 627 -19.99 5.56 19.66
C PHE A 627 -18.95 6.50 20.26
N GLY A 628 -18.44 7.45 19.47
CA GLY A 628 -17.51 8.49 19.92
C GLY A 628 -16.18 7.95 20.46
N VAL A 629 -15.74 6.78 20.00
CA VAL A 629 -14.54 6.09 20.48
C VAL A 629 -13.31 6.88 20.07
N ARG A 630 -12.47 7.23 21.05
CA ARG A 630 -11.20 7.93 20.85
C ARG A 630 -10.01 7.05 21.25
N PHE A 631 -10.24 6.09 22.14
CA PHE A 631 -9.26 5.13 22.64
C PHE A 631 -9.85 3.73 22.66
N VAL A 632 -9.03 2.74 22.33
CA VAL A 632 -9.33 1.31 22.37
C VAL A 632 -8.31 0.64 23.28
N LYS A 633 -8.77 -0.09 24.29
CA LYS A 633 -7.92 -0.93 25.13
C LYS A 633 -8.09 -2.37 24.70
N LEU A 634 -7.02 -2.97 24.17
CA LEU A 634 -6.92 -4.39 23.87
C LEU A 634 -6.28 -5.08 25.08
N THR A 635 -6.90 -6.14 25.59
CA THR A 635 -6.36 -6.98 26.65
C THR A 635 -6.26 -8.41 26.14
N LEU A 636 -5.04 -8.94 26.12
CA LEU A 636 -4.77 -10.36 25.84
C LEU A 636 -4.96 -11.11 27.17
N LEU A 637 -5.82 -12.14 27.16
CA LEU A 637 -6.19 -12.86 28.38
C LEU A 637 -5.47 -14.20 28.51
N SER A 638 -5.20 -14.88 27.40
CA SER A 638 -4.42 -16.11 27.36
C SER A 638 -3.96 -16.46 25.95
N ALA A 639 -2.86 -17.22 25.87
CA ALA A 639 -2.38 -17.86 24.65
C ALA A 639 -3.18 -19.14 24.29
N GLN A 640 -2.88 -19.77 23.15
CA GLN A 640 -3.50 -21.03 22.70
C GLN A 640 -3.17 -22.18 23.63
N GLN A 641 -1.94 -22.24 24.16
CA GLN A 641 -1.54 -23.21 25.17
C GLN A 641 -1.26 -22.51 26.50
N ALA A 642 -1.74 -23.09 27.59
CA ALA A 642 -1.64 -22.49 28.92
C ALA A 642 -0.20 -22.48 29.47
N ASP A 643 0.65 -23.34 28.94
CA ASP A 643 2.08 -23.47 29.24
C ASP A 643 2.97 -22.72 28.24
N SER A 644 2.40 -22.06 27.23
CA SER A 644 3.14 -21.11 26.41
C SER A 644 3.77 -20.05 27.30
N ARG A 645 5.05 -19.75 27.07
CA ARG A 645 5.76 -18.66 27.74
C ARG A 645 5.23 -17.29 27.33
N TYR A 646 4.80 -17.16 26.08
CA TYR A 646 4.40 -15.89 25.47
C TYR A 646 2.92 -15.86 25.08
N VAL A 647 2.39 -14.64 24.94
CA VAL A 647 1.08 -14.35 24.34
C VAL A 647 1.22 -13.25 23.29
N ASP A 648 0.81 -13.57 22.07
CA ASP A 648 1.11 -12.76 20.89
C ASP A 648 -0.13 -12.22 20.21
N PHE A 649 0.03 -11.06 19.59
CA PHE A 649 -0.99 -10.46 18.74
C PHE A 649 -0.35 -9.61 17.64
N SER A 650 -0.63 -9.93 16.38
CA SER A 650 -0.01 -9.26 15.23
C SER A 650 -0.57 -7.86 14.96
N GLU A 651 -1.89 -7.72 14.71
CA GLU A 651 -2.43 -6.46 14.18
C GLU A 651 -3.87 -6.17 14.65
N LEU A 652 -4.10 -4.94 15.10
CA LEU A 652 -5.41 -4.41 15.49
C LEU A 652 -5.86 -3.32 14.51
N ALA A 653 -6.97 -3.59 13.81
CA ALA A 653 -7.65 -2.61 13.01
C ALA A 653 -8.94 -2.08 13.67
N VAL A 654 -9.24 -0.80 13.47
CA VAL A 654 -10.50 -0.18 13.94
C VAL A 654 -11.22 0.45 12.75
N PHE A 655 -12.38 -0.10 12.41
CA PHE A 655 -13.21 0.35 11.30
C PHE A 655 -14.42 1.13 11.79
N GLY A 656 -14.82 2.13 11.01
CA GLY A 656 -15.96 2.99 11.31
C GLY A 656 -15.79 4.37 10.70
N SER A 657 -16.60 5.31 11.16
CA SER A 657 -16.58 6.67 10.63
C SER A 657 -16.67 7.70 11.75
N PRO A 658 -16.04 8.88 11.61
CA PRO A 658 -16.35 10.02 12.46
C PRO A 658 -17.83 10.41 12.31
N PRO A 659 -18.41 11.13 13.30
CA PRO A 659 -19.77 11.65 13.18
C PRO A 659 -19.99 12.39 11.85
N ASN A 660 -21.12 12.12 11.18
CA ASN A 660 -21.38 12.65 9.83
C ASN A 660 -21.61 14.17 9.87
N ALA A 661 -20.81 14.96 9.14
CA ALA A 661 -21.14 16.34 8.87
C ALA A 661 -22.18 16.41 7.74
N LEU A 662 -23.18 17.29 7.87
CA LEU A 662 -24.18 17.47 6.82
C LEU A 662 -23.65 18.36 5.70
N PRO A 663 -24.02 18.10 4.43
CA PRO A 663 -23.75 19.01 3.32
C PRO A 663 -24.17 20.44 3.63
N SER A 664 -23.37 21.41 3.18
CA SER A 664 -23.68 22.83 3.41
C SER A 664 -23.47 23.65 2.14
N GLY A 665 -24.36 24.60 1.88
CA GLY A 665 -24.35 25.43 0.69
C GLY A 665 -25.57 26.34 0.63
N VAL A 666 -25.75 26.99 -0.52
CA VAL A 666 -26.90 27.86 -0.80
C VAL A 666 -27.67 27.38 -2.02
N LEU A 667 -28.98 27.63 -2.01
CA LEU A 667 -29.85 27.47 -3.17
C LEU A 667 -29.91 28.78 -3.96
N ALA A 668 -29.30 28.80 -5.15
CA ALA A 668 -29.41 29.90 -6.08
C ALA A 668 -30.62 29.70 -7.01
N VAL A 669 -31.40 30.77 -7.23
CA VAL A 669 -32.51 30.77 -8.18
C VAL A 669 -32.27 31.86 -9.22
N SER A 670 -32.50 31.55 -10.50
CA SER A 670 -32.21 32.47 -11.61
C SER A 670 -32.94 33.81 -11.52
N ALA A 671 -34.08 33.87 -10.82
CA ALA A 671 -34.76 35.11 -10.45
C ALA A 671 -35.62 34.95 -9.19
N ALA A 672 -35.55 35.92 -8.28
CA ALA A 672 -36.42 35.99 -7.09
C ALA A 672 -37.86 36.43 -7.40
N ALA A 673 -38.13 36.89 -8.63
CA ALA A 673 -39.46 37.26 -9.08
C ALA A 673 -39.71 36.79 -10.51
N ALA A 674 -40.87 36.17 -10.74
CA ALA A 674 -41.24 35.54 -12.01
C ALA A 674 -42.72 35.76 -12.34
N ARG A 675 -43.15 35.34 -13.53
CA ARG A 675 -44.56 35.25 -13.92
C ARG A 675 -44.99 33.80 -13.97
N PRO A 676 -46.30 33.52 -13.85
CA PRO A 676 -46.81 32.18 -14.07
C PRO A 676 -46.35 31.64 -15.44
N GLY A 677 -45.73 30.46 -15.44
CA GLY A 677 -45.17 29.79 -16.62
C GLY A 677 -43.74 30.21 -17.02
N ASP A 678 -43.12 31.19 -16.35
CA ASP A 678 -41.69 31.46 -16.56
C ASP A 678 -40.87 30.29 -15.99
N VAL A 679 -39.90 29.79 -16.77
CA VAL A 679 -38.99 28.72 -16.33
C VAL A 679 -37.85 29.34 -15.52
N LEU A 680 -37.70 28.89 -14.28
CA LEU A 680 -36.60 29.27 -13.40
C LEU A 680 -35.59 28.13 -13.31
N THR A 681 -34.32 28.49 -13.17
CA THR A 681 -33.23 27.55 -12.87
C THR A 681 -32.96 27.59 -11.38
N PHE A 682 -32.85 26.42 -10.78
CA PHE A 682 -32.51 26.19 -9.39
C PHE A 682 -31.16 25.50 -9.36
N ASP A 683 -30.22 26.04 -8.60
CA ASP A 683 -28.82 25.63 -8.62
C ASP A 683 -28.29 25.51 -7.20
N ALA A 684 -27.92 24.29 -6.82
CA ALA A 684 -27.34 23.91 -5.54
C ALA A 684 -25.84 23.55 -5.68
N SER A 685 -25.17 23.92 -6.77
CA SER A 685 -23.76 23.56 -7.04
C SER A 685 -22.75 24.13 -6.03
N SER A 686 -23.18 25.08 -5.20
CA SER A 686 -22.37 25.60 -4.08
C SER A 686 -22.32 24.66 -2.87
N PHE A 687 -23.14 23.60 -2.84
CA PHE A 687 -23.09 22.62 -1.78
C PHE A 687 -21.77 21.86 -1.80
N THR A 688 -21.15 21.79 -0.64
CA THR A 688 -19.98 20.94 -0.38
C THR A 688 -20.21 20.15 0.89
N ASP A 689 -19.57 19.00 0.95
CA ASP A 689 -19.55 18.14 2.11
C ASP A 689 -18.08 17.85 2.44
N PRO A 690 -17.64 18.13 3.69
CA PRO A 690 -16.23 18.04 4.05
C PRO A 690 -15.72 16.62 4.24
N ASP A 691 -16.61 15.65 4.42
CA ASP A 691 -16.25 14.30 4.88
C ASP A 691 -17.06 13.17 4.22
N SER A 692 -17.91 13.50 3.24
CA SER A 692 -18.72 12.55 2.49
C SER A 692 -19.02 13.03 1.06
N ALA A 693 -19.21 12.10 0.12
CA ALA A 693 -19.60 12.42 -1.24
C ALA A 693 -21.09 12.79 -1.30
N ILE A 694 -21.44 13.82 -2.08
CA ILE A 694 -22.84 14.16 -2.36
C ILE A 694 -23.42 13.13 -3.35
N THR A 695 -24.55 12.53 -3.00
CA THR A 695 -25.20 11.46 -3.77
C THR A 695 -26.45 11.90 -4.51
N GLY A 696 -27.04 13.04 -4.15
CA GLY A 696 -28.20 13.58 -4.89
C GLY A 696 -28.87 14.79 -4.26
N TYR A 697 -29.87 15.30 -4.97
CA TYR A 697 -30.60 16.54 -4.65
C TYR A 697 -32.11 16.29 -4.72
N ASP A 698 -32.79 16.48 -3.61
CA ASP A 698 -34.25 16.38 -3.51
C ASP A 698 -34.84 17.80 -3.42
N TRP A 699 -35.68 18.15 -4.38
CA TRP A 699 -36.23 19.47 -4.60
C TRP A 699 -37.68 19.51 -4.15
N ASP A 700 -38.01 20.49 -3.31
CA ASP A 700 -39.36 20.88 -2.90
C ASP A 700 -39.57 22.30 -3.43
N PHE A 701 -40.27 22.46 -4.56
CA PHE A 701 -40.37 23.77 -5.22
C PHE A 701 -41.41 24.67 -4.57
N ASP A 702 -42.47 24.11 -4.00
CA ASP A 702 -43.55 24.90 -3.40
C ASP A 702 -43.39 25.15 -1.89
N GLY A 703 -42.50 24.41 -1.23
CA GLY A 703 -42.16 24.53 0.18
C GLY A 703 -43.13 23.79 1.11
N ASP A 704 -43.88 22.80 0.62
CA ASP A 704 -44.87 22.05 1.39
C ASP A 704 -44.27 20.94 2.28
N GLY A 705 -42.97 20.70 2.17
CA GLY A 705 -42.23 19.66 2.88
C GLY A 705 -42.22 18.30 2.19
N ARG A 706 -42.76 18.18 0.97
CA ARG A 706 -42.66 16.98 0.13
C ARG A 706 -41.67 17.20 -1.01
N VAL A 707 -40.99 16.13 -1.38
CA VAL A 707 -40.08 16.14 -2.54
C VAL A 707 -40.91 16.11 -3.81
N ASP A 708 -40.79 17.16 -4.62
CA ASP A 708 -41.37 17.26 -5.96
C ASP A 708 -40.51 16.57 -7.01
N ARG A 709 -39.18 16.57 -6.83
CA ARG A 709 -38.23 16.01 -7.80
C ARG A 709 -36.92 15.59 -7.13
N THR A 710 -36.31 14.53 -7.65
CA THR A 710 -34.94 14.12 -7.29
C THR A 710 -34.03 14.21 -8.51
N THR A 711 -32.82 14.72 -8.34
CA THR A 711 -31.78 14.75 -9.40
C THR A 711 -30.43 14.29 -8.87
N ALA A 712 -29.58 13.75 -9.76
CA ALA A 712 -28.16 13.52 -9.47
C ALA A 712 -27.33 14.81 -9.66
N GLU A 713 -27.72 15.64 -10.63
CA GLU A 713 -27.08 16.92 -10.92
C GLU A 713 -27.54 18.02 -9.95
N PRO A 714 -26.65 18.97 -9.59
CA PRO A 714 -26.95 20.06 -8.64
C PRO A 714 -27.89 21.13 -9.19
N ALA A 715 -28.24 21.08 -10.47
CA ALA A 715 -29.06 22.09 -11.12
C ALA A 715 -30.28 21.48 -11.82
N THR A 716 -31.43 22.14 -11.69
CA THR A 716 -32.67 21.76 -12.34
C THR A 716 -33.52 22.97 -12.71
N THR A 717 -34.63 22.75 -13.41
CA THR A 717 -35.55 23.84 -13.82
C THR A 717 -36.99 23.56 -13.42
N PHE A 718 -37.72 24.60 -13.03
CA PHE A 718 -39.13 24.50 -12.65
C PHE A 718 -39.91 25.77 -13.02
N ALA A 719 -41.20 25.64 -13.30
CA ALA A 719 -42.09 26.74 -13.66
C ALA A 719 -43.38 26.68 -12.86
N TYR A 720 -43.68 27.77 -12.14
CA TYR A 720 -44.89 27.87 -11.32
C TYR A 720 -46.11 28.20 -12.19
N ALA A 721 -47.18 27.40 -12.08
CA ALA A 721 -48.40 27.61 -12.86
C ALA A 721 -49.30 28.73 -12.31
N SER A 722 -49.18 29.04 -11.02
CA SER A 722 -50.03 30.00 -10.32
C SER A 722 -49.22 31.16 -9.74
N GLN A 723 -49.90 32.29 -9.51
CA GLN A 723 -49.33 33.40 -8.76
C GLN A 723 -49.24 33.02 -7.27
N GLY A 724 -48.19 33.46 -6.60
CA GLY A 724 -47.92 33.10 -5.21
C GLY A 724 -46.54 33.57 -4.75
N THR A 725 -46.29 33.44 -3.45
CA THR A 725 -44.93 33.41 -2.92
C THR A 725 -44.66 31.97 -2.56
N PHE A 726 -43.60 31.41 -3.15
CA PHE A 726 -43.17 30.03 -2.92
C PHE A 726 -41.83 30.07 -2.20
N GLU A 727 -41.60 29.09 -1.33
CA GLU A 727 -40.37 28.95 -0.54
C GLU A 727 -39.65 27.66 -0.97
N PRO A 728 -39.12 27.59 -2.20
CA PRO A 728 -38.42 26.41 -2.69
C PRO A 728 -37.27 26.01 -1.78
N ARG A 729 -37.13 24.71 -1.55
CA ARG A 729 -36.08 24.07 -0.76
C ARG A 729 -35.38 22.98 -1.57
N VAL A 730 -34.14 22.74 -1.21
CA VAL A 730 -33.37 21.57 -1.65
C VAL A 730 -32.81 20.86 -0.44
N ALA A 731 -32.98 19.54 -0.39
CA ALA A 731 -32.26 18.66 0.51
C ALA A 731 -31.16 17.96 -0.29
N VAL A 732 -29.91 18.20 0.07
CA VAL A 732 -28.73 17.63 -0.58
C VAL A 732 -28.26 16.45 0.26
N ARG A 733 -28.34 15.26 -0.31
CA ARG A 733 -28.01 14.00 0.36
C ARG A 733 -26.54 13.67 0.20
N ASP A 734 -25.94 13.18 1.27
CA ASP A 734 -24.58 12.65 1.27
C ASP A 734 -24.56 11.11 1.21
N PHE A 735 -23.36 10.54 1.09
CA PHE A 735 -23.14 9.10 1.01
C PHE A 735 -23.42 8.36 2.34
N ARG A 736 -23.22 9.02 3.48
CA ARG A 736 -23.46 8.49 4.83
C ARG A 736 -24.91 8.67 5.31
N GLY A 737 -25.80 9.12 4.43
CA GLY A 737 -27.24 9.24 4.68
C GLY A 737 -27.68 10.54 5.35
N GLY A 738 -26.79 11.51 5.54
CA GLY A 738 -27.14 12.85 5.97
C GLY A 738 -27.76 13.67 4.83
N ALA A 739 -28.50 14.72 5.21
CA ALA A 739 -29.09 15.65 4.26
C ALA A 739 -28.95 17.10 4.76
N GLY A 740 -28.16 17.89 4.02
CA GLY A 740 -28.10 19.34 4.19
C GLY A 740 -29.28 20.02 3.52
N GLN A 741 -29.76 21.15 4.05
CA GLN A 741 -30.90 21.87 3.46
C GLN A 741 -30.60 23.34 3.22
N ALA A 742 -31.09 23.86 2.09
CA ALA A 742 -31.14 25.28 1.79
C ALA A 742 -32.49 25.65 1.18
N GLY A 743 -32.90 26.91 1.36
CA GLY A 743 -34.14 27.44 0.79
C GLY A 743 -33.93 28.82 0.17
N ALA A 744 -34.85 29.19 -0.70
CA ALA A 744 -34.94 30.51 -1.31
C ALA A 744 -36.40 30.97 -1.35
N THR A 745 -36.63 32.23 -1.68
CA THR A 745 -37.99 32.79 -1.84
C THR A 745 -38.22 33.23 -3.28
N VAL A 746 -39.31 32.76 -3.90
CA VAL A 746 -39.70 33.13 -5.27
C VAL A 746 -41.08 33.78 -5.26
N ARG A 747 -41.17 35.00 -5.78
CA ARG A 747 -42.45 35.73 -5.94
C ARG A 747 -42.96 35.65 -7.36
N VAL A 748 -44.07 34.96 -7.56
CA VAL A 748 -44.74 34.82 -8.86
C VAL A 748 -45.91 35.78 -8.93
N SER A 749 -45.80 36.81 -9.77
CA SER A 749 -46.80 37.89 -9.88
C SER A 749 -47.28 38.11 -11.31
N PRO A 750 -48.58 38.39 -11.53
CA PRO A 750 -49.08 38.68 -12.86
C PRO A 750 -48.53 40.01 -13.39
N THR A 751 -48.43 40.13 -14.71
CA THR A 751 -48.06 41.39 -15.35
C THR A 751 -49.15 42.44 -15.06
N VAL A 752 -48.78 43.56 -14.43
CA VAL A 752 -49.70 44.70 -14.27
C VAL A 752 -49.98 45.30 -15.66
N VAL A 753 -51.06 44.89 -16.31
CA VAL A 753 -51.56 45.56 -17.52
C VAL A 753 -52.15 46.91 -17.11
N PRO A 754 -51.64 48.07 -17.57
CA PRO A 754 -52.19 49.37 -17.19
C PRO A 754 -53.62 49.52 -17.72
N LYS A 755 -54.63 49.45 -16.84
CA LYS A 755 -56.06 49.53 -17.23
C LYS A 755 -56.53 50.95 -17.63
N ARG A 756 -55.78 52.01 -17.30
CA ARG A 756 -56.21 53.41 -17.50
C ARG A 756 -55.85 53.93 -18.91
N LYS A 757 -56.86 54.44 -19.63
CA LYS A 757 -56.70 55.08 -20.96
C LYS A 757 -56.05 56.48 -20.84
N PRO A 758 -55.17 56.89 -21.78
CA PRO A 758 -54.69 58.27 -21.85
C PRO A 758 -55.86 59.24 -22.10
N LYS A 759 -55.91 60.39 -21.40
CA LYS A 759 -56.95 61.40 -21.60
C LYS A 759 -56.47 62.49 -22.55
N LEU A 760 -57.23 62.77 -23.60
CA LEU A 760 -56.96 63.83 -24.57
C LEU A 760 -57.92 65.02 -24.38
N THR A 761 -57.41 66.24 -24.54
CA THR A 761 -58.22 67.45 -24.53
C THR A 761 -57.74 68.38 -25.65
N LEU A 762 -58.56 68.51 -26.70
CA LEU A 762 -58.25 69.30 -27.89
C LEU A 762 -58.92 70.66 -27.84
N ARG A 763 -58.15 71.71 -28.15
CA ARG A 763 -58.71 73.06 -28.41
C ARG A 763 -59.35 73.11 -29.80
N THR A 764 -60.35 73.97 -29.95
CA THR A 764 -61.05 74.22 -31.23
C THR A 764 -60.49 75.41 -32.00
N THR A 765 -59.67 76.25 -31.36
CA THR A 765 -59.08 77.45 -31.95
C THR A 765 -57.58 77.52 -31.72
N GLY A 766 -56.87 78.01 -32.73
CA GLY A 766 -55.43 78.27 -32.71
C GLY A 766 -55.12 79.68 -33.22
N ARG A 767 -53.97 80.23 -32.82
CA ARG A 767 -53.50 81.56 -33.22
C ARG A 767 -52.06 81.52 -33.69
N ARG A 768 -51.66 82.48 -34.54
CA ARG A 768 -50.29 82.60 -35.07
C ARG A 768 -49.76 81.30 -35.70
N GLY A 769 -50.62 80.62 -36.48
CA GLY A 769 -50.30 79.36 -37.14
C GLY A 769 -50.07 78.16 -36.20
N ARG A 770 -50.52 78.23 -34.94
CA ARG A 770 -50.31 77.19 -33.93
C ARG A 770 -51.59 76.81 -33.22
N ILE A 771 -51.70 75.54 -32.82
CA ILE A 771 -52.77 75.04 -31.95
C ILE A 771 -52.18 74.09 -30.92
N THR A 772 -52.74 74.08 -29.70
CA THR A 772 -52.29 73.20 -28.62
C THR A 772 -53.34 72.15 -28.26
N PHE A 773 -52.89 71.01 -27.76
CA PHE A 773 -53.72 70.00 -27.12
C PHE A 773 -53.05 69.50 -25.85
N LYS A 774 -53.85 69.09 -24.87
CA LYS A 774 -53.38 68.53 -23.60
C LYS A 774 -53.54 67.02 -23.65
N VAL A 775 -52.53 66.29 -23.21
CA VAL A 775 -52.55 64.83 -23.02
C VAL A 775 -52.19 64.55 -21.56
N SER A 776 -53.00 63.75 -20.90
CA SER A 776 -52.72 63.21 -19.57
C SER A 776 -52.52 61.70 -19.71
N CYS A 777 -51.28 61.28 -19.46
CA CYS A 777 -50.88 59.89 -19.52
C CYS A 777 -50.86 59.34 -18.09
N PRO A 778 -51.56 58.22 -17.80
CA PRO A 778 -51.46 57.56 -16.49
C PRO A 778 -50.02 57.12 -16.19
N ASP A 779 -49.30 56.66 -17.23
CA ASP A 779 -47.86 56.35 -17.19
C ASP A 779 -47.12 57.04 -18.37
N ALA A 780 -46.13 56.39 -18.97
CA ALA A 780 -45.53 56.82 -20.23
C ALA A 780 -46.41 56.38 -21.43
N CYS A 781 -46.83 57.32 -22.28
CA CYS A 781 -47.54 57.01 -23.53
C CYS A 781 -46.85 57.61 -24.74
N ARG A 782 -46.95 56.92 -25.88
CA ARG A 782 -46.55 57.43 -27.19
C ARG A 782 -47.67 58.29 -27.77
N VAL A 783 -47.38 59.56 -28.08
CA VAL A 783 -48.36 60.56 -28.52
C VAL A 783 -47.94 61.16 -29.86
N GLY A 784 -48.84 61.11 -30.84
CA GLY A 784 -48.67 61.74 -32.16
C GLY A 784 -49.88 62.57 -32.54
N ALA A 785 -49.68 63.61 -33.35
CA ALA A 785 -50.78 64.47 -33.82
C ALA A 785 -50.58 64.89 -35.27
N ARG A 786 -51.67 65.11 -35.99
CA ARG A 786 -51.64 65.72 -37.33
C ARG A 786 -52.81 66.66 -37.54
N LEU A 787 -52.58 67.68 -38.35
CA LEU A 787 -53.60 68.65 -38.76
C LEU A 787 -53.94 68.40 -40.23
N VAL A 788 -55.20 68.10 -40.53
CA VAL A 788 -55.65 67.70 -41.88
C VAL A 788 -56.75 68.62 -42.37
N THR A 789 -56.55 69.29 -43.49
CA THR A 789 -57.58 70.15 -44.12
C THR A 789 -58.67 69.31 -44.77
N ASP A 790 -59.88 69.86 -44.89
CA ASP A 790 -60.90 69.30 -45.77
C ASP A 790 -60.51 69.47 -47.26
N ARG A 791 -61.18 68.73 -48.15
CA ARG A 791 -60.91 68.76 -49.60
C ARG A 791 -61.14 70.15 -50.20
N GLY A 792 -62.15 70.89 -49.73
CA GLY A 792 -62.47 72.25 -50.19
C GLY A 792 -61.37 73.24 -49.81
N THR A 793 -60.92 73.22 -48.55
CA THR A 793 -59.81 74.02 -48.05
C THR A 793 -58.50 73.69 -48.77
N GLN A 794 -58.24 72.41 -49.05
CA GLN A 794 -57.06 71.99 -49.83
C GLN A 794 -57.09 72.57 -51.26
N LYS A 795 -58.20 72.41 -51.99
CA LYS A 795 -58.39 72.94 -53.35
C LYS A 795 -58.28 74.47 -53.38
N ARG A 796 -58.99 75.17 -52.48
CA ARG A 796 -58.97 76.63 -52.36
C ARG A 796 -57.56 77.19 -52.11
N LEU A 797 -56.78 76.51 -51.27
CA LEU A 797 -55.40 76.91 -50.95
C LEU A 797 -54.36 76.36 -51.95
N LYS A 798 -54.76 75.52 -52.92
CA LYS A 798 -53.88 74.76 -53.83
C LYS A 798 -52.76 74.01 -53.08
N LEU A 799 -53.09 73.33 -51.98
CA LEU A 799 -52.11 72.57 -51.21
C LEU A 799 -51.83 71.20 -51.85
N ARG A 800 -50.55 70.85 -52.02
CA ARG A 800 -50.11 69.54 -52.54
C ARG A 800 -50.62 68.35 -51.72
N ARG A 801 -50.75 68.52 -50.39
CA ARG A 801 -51.28 67.49 -49.47
C ARG A 801 -52.30 68.13 -48.52
N ARG A 802 -53.23 67.33 -48.00
CA ARG A 802 -54.22 67.76 -46.99
C ARG A 802 -53.61 67.97 -45.61
N THR A 803 -52.47 67.33 -45.33
CA THR A 803 -51.80 67.45 -44.04
C THR A 803 -51.08 68.79 -43.94
N ALA A 804 -51.61 69.66 -43.07
CA ALA A 804 -51.10 70.99 -42.80
C ALA A 804 -50.14 71.04 -41.61
N ALA A 805 -50.02 69.97 -40.82
CA ALA A 805 -49.01 69.82 -39.77
C ALA A 805 -48.92 68.35 -39.31
N THR A 806 -47.75 67.95 -38.82
CA THR A 806 -47.56 66.67 -38.11
C THR A 806 -46.64 66.89 -36.92
N VAL A 807 -47.00 66.31 -35.77
CA VAL A 807 -46.13 66.12 -34.61
C VAL A 807 -45.72 64.65 -34.64
N ARG A 808 -44.42 64.39 -34.82
CA ARG A 808 -43.84 63.04 -34.73
C ARG A 808 -44.19 62.43 -33.38
N THR A 809 -44.39 61.12 -33.35
CA THR A 809 -44.68 60.38 -32.12
C THR A 809 -43.61 60.66 -31.07
N ARG A 810 -44.03 61.05 -29.86
CA ARG A 810 -43.14 61.31 -28.72
C ARG A 810 -43.63 60.58 -27.48
N THR A 811 -42.71 60.15 -26.63
CA THR A 811 -43.06 59.60 -25.31
C THR A 811 -43.38 60.75 -24.36
N VAL A 812 -44.53 60.67 -23.69
CA VAL A 812 -45.02 61.66 -22.74
C VAL A 812 -45.35 60.97 -21.42
N ARG A 813 -44.84 61.50 -20.31
CA ARG A 813 -45.21 61.10 -18.94
C ARG A 813 -46.05 62.18 -18.28
N GLY A 814 -47.04 61.77 -17.49
CA GLY A 814 -47.95 62.66 -16.79
C GLY A 814 -48.76 63.56 -17.73
N THR A 815 -49.09 64.77 -17.26
CA THR A 815 -49.90 65.72 -18.01
C THR A 815 -49.04 66.73 -18.76
N ARG A 816 -49.12 66.78 -20.09
CA ARG A 816 -48.38 67.74 -20.92
C ARG A 816 -49.28 68.41 -21.97
N THR A 817 -48.93 69.66 -22.28
CA THR A 817 -49.53 70.42 -23.39
C THR A 817 -48.58 70.42 -24.58
N LEU A 818 -49.03 69.90 -25.72
CA LEU A 818 -48.23 69.82 -26.95
C LEU A 818 -48.74 70.84 -27.97
N THR A 819 -47.81 71.41 -28.75
CA THR A 819 -48.10 72.40 -29.79
C THR A 819 -47.95 71.79 -31.18
N VAL A 820 -48.99 71.95 -32.00
CA VAL A 820 -48.98 71.62 -33.43
C VAL A 820 -48.78 72.92 -34.21
N LYS A 821 -47.68 73.03 -34.96
CA LYS A 821 -47.38 74.19 -35.81
C LYS A 821 -47.78 73.90 -37.25
N VAL A 822 -48.56 74.78 -37.86
CA VAL A 822 -48.91 74.69 -39.29
C VAL A 822 -47.64 74.84 -40.13
N VAL A 823 -47.46 73.96 -41.12
CA VAL A 823 -46.27 73.98 -41.99
C VAL A 823 -46.19 75.28 -42.79
N LYS A 824 -44.96 75.75 -43.03
CA LYS A 824 -44.67 77.02 -43.71
C LYS A 824 -45.38 77.12 -45.06
N SER A 825 -45.43 76.05 -45.85
CA SER A 825 -46.12 76.03 -47.16
C SER A 825 -47.62 76.31 -47.05
N THR A 826 -48.29 75.78 -46.02
CA THR A 826 -49.72 76.03 -45.77
C THR A 826 -49.93 77.45 -45.28
N LEU A 827 -49.05 77.96 -44.40
CA LEU A 827 -49.10 79.37 -43.99
C LEU A 827 -48.93 80.28 -45.21
N THR A 828 -47.90 80.08 -46.04
CA THR A 828 -47.67 80.85 -47.27
C THR A 828 -48.89 80.83 -48.21
N ALA A 829 -49.52 79.66 -48.40
CA ALA A 829 -50.73 79.54 -49.20
C ALA A 829 -51.89 80.40 -48.65
N LEU A 830 -52.04 80.49 -47.32
CA LEU A 830 -53.01 81.39 -46.67
C LEU A 830 -52.72 82.88 -46.99
N LYS A 831 -51.45 83.34 -47.02
CA LYS A 831 -51.12 84.73 -47.48
C LYS A 831 -51.57 84.92 -48.90
N ARG A 832 -51.11 84.02 -49.79
CA ARG A 832 -51.26 84.15 -51.24
C ARG A 832 -52.73 84.19 -51.64
N ARG A 833 -53.59 83.50 -50.89
CA ARG A 833 -55.04 83.47 -51.09
C ARG A 833 -55.81 84.46 -50.20
N ARG A 834 -55.12 85.45 -49.61
CA ARG A 834 -55.69 86.48 -48.70
C ARG A 834 -56.61 85.92 -47.61
N THR A 835 -56.37 84.69 -47.15
CA THR A 835 -57.21 83.98 -46.17
C THR A 835 -56.54 84.03 -44.80
N ARG A 836 -57.19 84.62 -43.79
CA ARG A 836 -56.61 84.76 -42.43
C ARG A 836 -56.73 83.51 -41.56
N THR A 837 -57.64 82.58 -41.90
CA THR A 837 -57.92 81.39 -41.07
C THR A 837 -57.82 80.08 -41.83
N LEU A 838 -57.10 79.11 -41.27
CA LEU A 838 -57.12 77.71 -41.70
C LEU A 838 -58.24 76.95 -41.00
N ARG A 839 -59.13 76.29 -41.78
CA ARG A 839 -60.06 75.28 -41.26
C ARG A 839 -59.46 73.90 -41.48
N ALA A 840 -59.30 73.12 -40.42
CA ALA A 840 -58.72 71.78 -40.48
C ALA A 840 -59.31 70.88 -39.38
N ALA A 841 -59.00 69.59 -39.42
CA ALA A 841 -59.22 68.67 -38.33
C ALA A 841 -57.89 68.38 -37.63
N LEU A 842 -57.85 68.58 -36.31
CA LEU A 842 -56.74 68.11 -35.47
C LEU A 842 -57.04 66.68 -35.05
N GLU A 843 -56.18 65.74 -35.45
CA GLU A 843 -56.24 64.33 -35.11
C GLU A 843 -55.07 64.01 -34.17
N VAL A 844 -55.37 63.53 -32.95
CA VAL A 844 -54.37 63.17 -31.94
C VAL A 844 -54.55 61.70 -31.56
N LYS A 845 -53.45 60.96 -31.46
CA LYS A 845 -53.40 59.57 -31.01
C LYS A 845 -52.42 59.46 -29.84
N ALA A 846 -52.82 58.80 -28.77
CA ALA A 846 -51.99 58.47 -27.62
C ALA A 846 -52.14 56.97 -27.29
N SER A 847 -51.03 56.27 -27.05
CA SER A 847 -51.01 54.83 -26.74
C SER A 847 -50.02 54.52 -25.62
N VAL A 848 -50.47 53.78 -24.61
CA VAL A 848 -49.57 53.10 -23.66
C VAL A 848 -48.91 51.93 -24.40
N PRO A 849 -47.58 51.69 -24.27
CA PRO A 849 -46.96 50.47 -24.80
C PRO A 849 -47.69 49.23 -24.27
N ASN A 850 -48.09 48.33 -25.17
CA ASN A 850 -48.86 47.10 -24.85
C ASN A 850 -50.15 47.34 -24.03
N GLY A 851 -50.69 48.56 -24.07
CA GLY A 851 -51.87 48.95 -23.29
C GLY A 851 -52.91 49.73 -24.11
N PRO A 852 -53.91 50.32 -23.43
CA PRO A 852 -55.03 50.96 -24.10
C PRO A 852 -54.61 52.21 -24.90
N ARG A 853 -55.34 52.47 -25.98
CA ARG A 853 -55.11 53.60 -26.90
C ARG A 853 -56.29 54.57 -26.86
N THR A 854 -55.99 55.86 -26.97
CA THR A 854 -56.98 56.93 -27.10
C THR A 854 -56.70 57.71 -28.37
N SER A 855 -57.72 57.93 -29.19
CA SER A 855 -57.64 58.82 -30.34
C SER A 855 -58.80 59.80 -30.34
N GLN A 856 -58.53 61.05 -30.71
CA GLN A 856 -59.57 62.07 -30.78
C GLN A 856 -59.32 62.98 -31.99
N LYS A 857 -60.42 63.33 -32.66
CA LYS A 857 -60.44 64.21 -33.83
C LYS A 857 -61.38 65.37 -33.56
N LYS A 858 -60.92 66.60 -33.76
CA LYS A 858 -61.77 67.78 -33.60
C LYS A 858 -61.56 68.76 -34.75
N ARG A 859 -62.64 69.37 -35.25
CA ARG A 859 -62.55 70.46 -36.22
C ARG A 859 -61.99 71.70 -35.51
N VAL A 860 -61.03 72.35 -36.15
CA VAL A 860 -60.31 73.48 -35.58
C VAL A 860 -60.17 74.62 -36.58
N ARG A 861 -60.09 75.84 -36.04
CA ARG A 861 -59.84 77.06 -36.79
C ARG A 861 -58.55 77.69 -36.29
N ILE A 862 -57.55 77.88 -37.16
CA ILE A 862 -56.24 78.42 -36.80
C ILE A 862 -56.03 79.73 -37.56
N THR A 863 -55.91 80.86 -36.86
CA THR A 863 -55.52 82.12 -37.50
C THR A 863 -54.04 82.08 -37.84
N ARG A 864 -53.69 82.50 -39.07
CA ARG A 864 -52.30 82.61 -39.53
C ARG A 864 -51.54 83.62 -38.68
#